data_AF-A0A955P8I2-F1
#
_entry.id   AF-A0A955P8I2-F1
#
_cell.length_a   1.000
_cell.length_b   1.000
_cell.length_c   1.000
_cell.angle_alpha   90.00
_cell.angle_beta   90.00
_cell.angle_gamma   90.00
#
_symmetry.space_group_name_H-M   'P 1'
#
loop_
_entity.id
_entity.type
_entity.pdbx_description
1 polymer ?
#
loop_
_entity_poly.entity_id
_entity_poly.type
_entity_poly.pdbx_seq_one_letter_code
_entity_poly.pdbx_strand_id
1 'polypeptide(L)'
;MSYLTTRVNLPQALFQSAILFVLLMATANTGFSQTTTPDKGQVLFSNIIGAEAFIEELATHSRYLFSQEEQEEIDSLLERAEEAEGHSQIASSTEEIEEALTLQEEVDLYLNEFCQRVIQPIEYVIHEGGATTPGPVYQPLPSDHGTLFFRVESGTKRVGFSVVKMNLHELPFSVEPPSFPYIDSGTTWVLVELKNVPAGKAVQKIDFHPVGHPQISIPSGVWVEGPEFGDLRVEVVDEEGSPTPYLIRLVEGRSGKMRRPAGTLSFSDQMDIPAEGKVLGDEAHFVKIPGRSGGMFWVMDQPLDMALPPGEWQALIRHGLEHELVELKIEIESGQKVSRKLQLKRWTNLPERGWWAGDDHVHSRLMSARDAEDLLAWAKAEGIHVANILQMGDSHRTYFQQRGFGPEYRVRDGDHVLVPGQEDPRYFVGHAIGLNLRSLVRFEDEYLINERMADTVHEQGGLYGFAHLAGSLFNIRRDMTLLMHNQKADFGEVLQNNTLGTEPYYEFLDLGFKLTASAGSDVPYGSSLGDVRVYAYLGEEEFSADAWFNSFWRGRTFVTNGPMIDFRIGEALPGDKIDIEGEETLTGRLTAWGFPETSAPRKVEIIQNSKTILQNESEDSTKDKIDLDFKIHSEFGCWVAVKVTGHDGTVAHTTPIYIRREGFRFWNPERIESLLEDRFRSLEEMEGILANLERQREDGLISQKDIFADKMFRGEKLFREKINQARESYQGLKDRWEKEKSKRN
;
A
#
# COMPACT_ATOMS: atom_id res chain seq x y z
N MET A 1 -17.86 -22.62 8.35
CA MET A 1 -18.58 -22.66 9.64
C MET A 1 -18.89 -21.21 10.02
N SER A 2 -20.17 -20.88 10.21
CA SER A 2 -20.68 -19.53 10.49
C SER A 2 -20.70 -19.26 11.99
N TYR A 3 -20.29 -18.08 12.47
CA TYR A 3 -20.83 -17.49 13.70
C TYR A 3 -20.72 -15.95 13.71
N LEU A 4 -21.89 -15.33 13.50
CA LEU A 4 -22.46 -14.14 14.16
C LEU A 4 -21.76 -12.76 14.14
N THR A 5 -22.34 -11.94 13.26
CA THR A 5 -22.65 -10.51 13.37
C THR A 5 -23.32 -10.08 14.69
N THR A 6 -22.83 -8.99 15.29
CA THR A 6 -23.65 -8.04 16.06
C THR A 6 -23.15 -6.61 15.84
N ARG A 7 -24.00 -5.79 15.20
CA ARG A 7 -23.86 -4.33 15.09
C ARG A 7 -24.15 -3.67 16.43
N VAL A 8 -23.27 -2.79 16.90
CA VAL A 8 -23.58 -1.78 17.93
C VAL A 8 -23.23 -0.41 17.37
N ASN A 9 -24.24 0.46 17.27
CA ASN A 9 -24.09 1.87 16.94
C ASN A 9 -23.40 2.59 18.11
N LEU A 10 -22.23 3.19 17.87
CA LEU A 10 -21.65 4.22 18.74
C LEU A 10 -21.79 5.62 18.09
N PRO A 11 -22.08 6.67 18.87
CA PRO A 11 -22.26 8.03 18.36
C PRO A 11 -20.93 8.67 17.91
N GLN A 12 -21.02 9.42 16.80
CA GLN A 12 -19.98 10.11 16.02
C GLN A 12 -19.17 11.23 16.73
N ALA A 13 -18.97 11.16 18.05
CA ALA A 13 -18.22 12.16 18.82
C ALA A 13 -17.01 11.55 19.53
N LEU A 14 -16.17 10.80 18.82
CA LEU A 14 -14.87 10.29 19.33
C LEU A 14 -13.83 10.06 18.22
N PHE A 15 -13.91 10.83 17.12
CA PHE A 15 -12.96 10.74 15.99
C PHE A 15 -12.01 11.94 15.87
N GLN A 16 -11.77 12.67 16.97
CA GLN A 16 -10.76 13.74 17.06
C GLN A 16 -9.64 13.47 18.08
N SER A 17 -9.51 12.24 18.59
CA SER A 17 -8.48 11.89 19.58
C SER A 17 -7.44 10.88 19.10
N ALA A 18 -7.46 10.48 17.82
CA ALA A 18 -6.56 9.47 17.27
C ALA A 18 -5.20 10.01 16.77
N ILE A 19 -4.88 11.28 17.03
CA ILE A 19 -3.57 11.89 16.70
C ILE A 19 -2.67 12.04 17.96
N LEU A 20 -3.17 11.69 19.15
CA LEU A 20 -2.38 11.80 20.39
C LEU A 20 -2.00 10.44 21.03
N PHE A 21 -2.45 9.30 20.49
CA PHE A 21 -2.14 7.97 21.06
C PHE A 21 -0.99 7.22 20.35
N VAL A 22 -0.44 7.77 19.26
CA VAL A 22 0.76 7.23 18.58
C VAL A 22 2.04 7.98 19.00
N LEU A 23 1.92 9.04 19.79
CA LEU A 23 3.03 9.91 20.20
C LEU A 23 3.64 9.58 21.58
N LEU A 24 3.26 8.46 22.20
CA LEU A 24 3.73 8.06 23.55
C LEU A 24 4.49 6.72 23.61
N MET A 25 4.75 6.07 22.47
CA MET A 25 5.54 4.82 22.40
C MET A 25 6.88 4.94 21.64
N ALA A 26 7.34 6.16 21.33
CA ALA A 26 8.57 6.38 20.53
C ALA A 26 9.66 7.21 21.22
N THR A 27 9.62 7.38 22.54
CA THR A 27 10.71 8.01 23.31
C THR A 27 10.97 7.29 24.62
N ALA A 28 11.51 6.08 24.55
CA ALA A 28 12.12 5.42 25.71
C ALA A 28 13.22 4.43 25.27
N ASN A 29 14.31 4.94 24.68
CA ASN A 29 15.62 4.31 24.78
C ASN A 29 16.73 5.23 24.24
N THR A 30 17.06 6.27 25.00
CA THR A 30 18.35 6.95 24.91
C THR A 30 18.83 7.24 26.33
N GLY A 31 20.04 6.80 26.64
CA GLY A 31 20.46 6.48 28.01
C GLY A 31 20.57 7.64 28.99
N PHE A 32 20.50 7.29 30.27
CA PHE A 32 21.08 8.05 31.37
C PHE A 32 21.68 7.11 32.41
N SER A 33 22.99 7.27 32.62
CA SER A 33 23.74 6.81 33.78
C SER A 33 23.45 7.76 34.96
N GLN A 34 23.05 7.22 36.12
CA GLN A 34 23.55 7.63 37.44
C GLN A 34 22.98 6.76 38.58
N THR A 35 23.91 6.10 39.28
CA THR A 35 23.95 5.65 40.69
C THR A 35 22.74 5.87 41.61
N THR A 36 22.12 4.78 42.06
CA THR A 36 21.58 4.59 43.44
C THR A 36 21.55 3.10 43.82
N THR A 37 22.15 2.74 44.96
CA THR A 37 22.07 1.42 45.62
C THR A 37 20.86 1.32 46.58
N PRO A 38 20.44 0.11 47.00
CA PRO A 38 19.04 -0.35 46.89
C PRO A 38 18.27 -0.40 48.21
N ASP A 39 16.93 -0.45 48.14
CA ASP A 39 16.10 -0.95 49.23
C ASP A 39 15.00 -1.89 48.71
N LYS A 40 15.10 -3.14 49.17
CA LYS A 40 14.10 -4.20 49.36
C LYS A 40 12.96 -4.39 48.34
N GLY A 41 13.03 -5.54 47.66
CA GLY A 41 11.86 -6.37 47.40
C GLY A 41 11.32 -6.42 45.97
N GLN A 42 12.03 -5.89 44.98
CA GLN A 42 11.74 -6.20 43.58
C GLN A 42 12.56 -7.42 43.16
N VAL A 43 11.87 -8.51 42.84
CA VAL A 43 12.43 -9.56 41.98
C VAL A 43 12.59 -8.91 40.61
N LEU A 44 13.76 -8.30 40.40
CA LEU A 44 14.23 -7.86 39.10
C LEU A 44 14.47 -9.13 38.27
N PHE A 45 13.54 -9.46 37.37
CA PHE A 45 13.82 -10.38 36.28
C PHE A 45 14.84 -9.69 35.36
N SER A 46 16.09 -10.10 35.54
CA SER A 46 17.26 -9.58 34.86
C SER A 46 17.35 -10.13 33.43
N ASN A 47 17.23 -9.25 32.43
CA ASN A 47 17.79 -9.29 31.06
C ASN A 47 18.26 -10.65 30.49
N ILE A 48 17.34 -11.60 30.37
CA ILE A 48 17.40 -12.72 29.43
C ILE A 48 16.14 -12.62 28.58
N ILE A 49 16.31 -12.49 27.26
CA ILE A 49 15.21 -12.39 26.32
C ILE A 49 14.53 -13.77 26.31
N GLY A 50 13.31 -13.86 26.85
CA GLY A 50 12.66 -15.10 27.29
C GLY A 50 12.45 -16.18 26.21
N ALA A 51 11.99 -17.36 26.67
CA ALA A 51 11.63 -18.50 25.81
C ALA A 51 10.76 -18.10 24.62
N GLU A 52 9.86 -17.13 24.80
CA GLU A 52 8.99 -16.59 23.77
C GLU A 52 9.73 -16.11 22.51
N ALA A 53 10.68 -15.18 22.65
CA ALA A 53 11.44 -14.68 21.49
C ALA A 53 12.25 -15.79 20.81
N PHE A 54 12.72 -16.78 21.59
CA PHE A 54 13.41 -17.95 21.07
C PHE A 54 12.45 -18.82 20.24
N ILE A 55 11.24 -19.09 20.75
CA ILE A 55 10.19 -19.83 20.05
C ILE A 55 9.72 -19.07 18.80
N GLU A 56 9.53 -17.76 18.88
CA GLU A 56 9.18 -16.91 17.74
C GLU A 56 10.24 -17.03 16.63
N GLU A 57 11.52 -16.92 16.99
CA GLU A 57 12.61 -17.02 16.02
C GLU A 57 12.75 -18.45 15.44
N LEU A 58 12.45 -19.49 16.22
CA LEU A 58 12.34 -20.87 15.74
C LEU A 58 11.21 -21.00 14.71
N ALA A 59 10.02 -20.50 15.04
CA ALA A 59 8.81 -20.59 14.23
C ALA A 59 8.92 -19.80 12.92
N THR A 60 9.61 -18.65 12.94
CA THR A 60 9.67 -17.70 11.83
C THR A 60 10.89 -17.86 10.94
N HIS A 61 12.09 -17.99 11.52
CA HIS A 61 13.35 -17.87 10.77
C HIS A 61 14.18 -19.15 10.75
N SER A 62 13.92 -20.11 11.65
CA SER A 62 14.69 -21.36 11.74
C SER A 62 13.86 -22.61 11.44
N ARG A 63 12.58 -22.44 11.05
CA ARG A 63 11.60 -23.51 10.84
C ARG A 63 12.09 -24.63 9.92
N TYR A 64 12.85 -24.26 8.89
CA TYR A 64 13.39 -25.16 7.86
C TYR A 64 14.40 -26.19 8.42
N LEU A 65 14.87 -26.02 9.66
CA LEU A 65 15.77 -26.96 10.32
C LEU A 65 15.06 -28.15 10.96
N PHE A 66 13.73 -28.11 11.06
CA PHE A 66 12.92 -29.06 11.82
C PHE A 66 12.00 -29.87 10.89
N SER A 67 11.75 -31.12 11.26
CA SER A 67 10.76 -31.99 10.64
C SER A 67 9.33 -31.45 10.83
N GLN A 68 8.37 -31.95 10.06
CA GLN A 68 6.98 -31.50 10.17
C GLN A 68 6.39 -31.70 11.58
N GLU A 69 6.70 -32.82 12.23
CA GLU A 69 6.26 -33.11 13.60
C GLU A 69 6.87 -32.13 14.61
N GLU A 70 8.16 -31.83 14.48
CA GLU A 70 8.84 -30.85 15.33
C GLU A 70 8.35 -29.41 15.09
N GLN A 71 7.97 -29.09 13.84
CA GLN A 71 7.37 -27.80 13.50
C GLN A 71 5.99 -27.61 14.15
N GLU A 72 5.14 -28.65 14.14
CA GLU A 72 3.85 -28.64 14.84
C GLU A 72 4.05 -28.48 16.36
N GLU A 73 5.12 -29.06 16.92
CA GLU A 73 5.47 -28.87 18.32
C GLU A 73 5.95 -27.44 18.62
N ILE A 74 6.75 -26.83 17.73
CA ILE A 74 7.13 -25.40 17.82
C ILE A 74 5.88 -24.51 17.78
N ASP A 75 4.92 -24.79 16.90
CA ASP A 75 3.67 -24.03 16.80
C ASP A 75 2.86 -24.13 18.11
N SER A 76 2.81 -25.32 18.72
CA SER A 76 2.17 -25.50 20.03
C SER A 76 2.91 -24.77 21.16
N LEU A 77 4.24 -24.71 21.11
CA LEU A 77 5.03 -23.92 22.06
C LEU A 77 4.78 -22.42 21.89
N LEU A 78 4.62 -21.94 20.64
CA LEU A 78 4.35 -20.54 20.33
C LEU A 78 3.00 -20.11 20.89
N GLU A 79 1.94 -20.89 20.65
CA GLU A 79 0.60 -20.62 21.18
C GLU A 79 0.60 -20.51 22.71
N ARG A 80 1.32 -21.42 23.40
CA ARG A 80 1.46 -21.38 24.86
C ARG A 80 2.27 -20.17 25.35
N ALA A 81 3.31 -19.78 24.61
CA ALA A 81 4.10 -18.62 24.94
C ALA A 81 3.28 -17.32 24.80
N GLU A 82 2.49 -17.19 23.72
CA GLU A 82 1.56 -16.08 23.52
C GLU A 82 0.47 -16.02 24.61
N GLU A 83 -0.06 -17.18 25.03
CA GLU A 83 -1.01 -17.26 26.14
C GLU A 83 -0.38 -16.79 27.46
N ALA A 84 0.82 -17.27 27.79
CA ALA A 84 1.55 -16.88 28.98
C ALA A 84 1.88 -15.37 28.98
N GLU A 85 2.28 -14.81 27.84
CA GLU A 85 2.53 -13.38 27.69
C GLU A 85 1.24 -12.56 27.87
N GLY A 86 0.14 -13.00 27.26
CA GLY A 86 -1.18 -12.37 27.41
C GLY A 86 -1.62 -12.30 28.88
N HIS A 87 -1.43 -13.37 29.64
CA HIS A 87 -1.70 -13.41 31.08
C HIS A 87 -0.80 -12.43 31.87
N SER A 88 0.49 -12.38 31.53
CA SER A 88 1.45 -11.46 32.17
C SER A 88 1.11 -9.98 31.94
N GLN A 89 0.67 -9.62 30.72
CA GLN A 89 0.33 -8.25 30.37
C GLN A 89 -0.92 -7.71 31.09
N ILE A 90 -1.85 -8.59 31.47
CA ILE A 90 -3.12 -8.20 32.12
C ILE A 90 -3.14 -8.45 33.63
N ALA A 91 -2.12 -9.14 34.18
CA ALA A 91 -2.04 -9.47 35.60
C ALA A 91 -1.95 -8.21 36.48
N SER A 92 -2.88 -8.09 37.43
CA SER A 92 -3.01 -6.91 38.30
C SER A 92 -3.03 -7.26 39.79
N SER A 93 -3.30 -8.53 40.11
CA SER A 93 -3.32 -9.09 41.46
C SER A 93 -2.17 -10.07 41.69
N THR A 94 -1.84 -10.34 42.96
CA THR A 94 -0.79 -11.31 43.31
C THR A 94 -1.09 -12.71 42.78
N GLU A 95 -2.35 -13.15 42.78
CA GLU A 95 -2.75 -14.46 42.24
C GLU A 95 -2.56 -14.53 40.72
N GLU A 96 -2.97 -13.49 39.98
CA GLU A 96 -2.77 -13.42 38.52
C GLU A 96 -1.28 -13.36 38.13
N ILE A 97 -0.45 -12.69 38.94
CA ILE A 97 1.00 -12.67 38.75
C ILE A 97 1.60 -14.07 39.00
N GLU A 98 1.18 -14.77 40.06
CA GLU A 98 1.64 -16.15 40.33
C GLU A 98 1.21 -17.13 39.22
N GLU A 99 0.01 -16.97 38.67
CA GLU A 99 -0.48 -17.76 37.54
C GLU A 99 0.33 -17.50 36.27
N ALA A 100 0.55 -16.23 35.91
CA ALA A 100 1.39 -15.85 34.77
C ALA A 100 2.82 -16.39 34.89
N LEU A 101 3.41 -16.33 36.10
CA LEU A 101 4.74 -16.89 36.37
C LEU A 101 4.76 -18.42 36.22
N THR A 102 3.70 -19.11 36.65
CA THR A 102 3.59 -20.56 36.51
C THR A 102 3.52 -20.98 35.04
N LEU A 103 2.70 -20.28 34.24
CA LEU A 103 2.61 -20.52 32.79
C LEU A 103 3.95 -20.29 32.09
N GLN A 104 4.68 -19.24 32.48
CA GLN A 104 5.99 -18.96 31.91
C GLN A 104 7.05 -20.00 32.30
N GLU A 105 7.03 -20.49 33.55
CA GLU A 105 7.90 -21.61 33.97
C GLU A 105 7.58 -22.91 33.20
N GLU A 106 6.30 -23.18 32.91
CA GLU A 106 5.91 -24.31 32.07
C GLU A 106 6.44 -24.16 30.64
N VAL A 107 6.30 -22.99 30.02
CA VAL A 107 6.84 -22.71 28.68
C VAL A 107 8.36 -22.91 28.65
N ASP A 108 9.09 -22.39 29.64
CA ASP A 108 10.54 -22.57 29.76
C ASP A 108 10.94 -24.05 29.88
N LEU A 109 10.19 -24.83 30.67
CA LEU A 109 10.42 -26.26 30.84
C LEU A 109 10.19 -27.03 29.54
N TYR A 110 9.05 -26.81 28.89
CA TYR A 110 8.72 -27.50 27.63
C TYR A 110 9.70 -27.12 26.52
N LEU A 111 10.06 -25.84 26.40
CA LEU A 111 11.06 -25.40 25.42
C LEU A 111 12.42 -26.04 25.71
N ASN A 112 12.84 -26.11 26.98
CA ASN A 112 14.09 -26.76 27.33
C ASN A 112 14.07 -28.26 27.00
N GLU A 113 12.97 -28.97 27.27
CA GLU A 113 12.80 -30.38 26.87
C GLU A 113 12.86 -30.57 25.36
N PHE A 114 12.21 -29.68 24.60
CA PHE A 114 12.28 -29.63 23.15
C PHE A 114 13.73 -29.44 22.68
N CYS A 115 14.43 -28.41 23.18
CA CYS A 115 15.82 -28.14 22.84
C CYS A 115 16.73 -29.33 23.15
N GLN A 116 16.57 -29.98 24.30
CA GLN A 116 17.40 -31.14 24.68
C GLN A 116 17.18 -32.35 23.78
N ARG A 117 15.98 -32.53 23.22
CA ARG A 117 15.63 -33.67 22.36
C ARG A 117 15.97 -33.42 20.89
N VAL A 118 15.72 -32.22 20.40
CA VAL A 118 15.68 -31.91 18.97
C VAL A 118 16.91 -31.13 18.52
N ILE A 119 17.41 -30.20 19.34
CA ILE A 119 18.48 -29.29 18.93
C ILE A 119 19.85 -29.93 19.17
N GLN A 120 20.75 -29.77 18.20
CA GLN A 120 22.16 -30.10 18.34
C GLN A 120 22.97 -28.83 18.60
N PRO A 121 23.30 -28.50 19.86
CA PRO A 121 24.03 -27.28 20.19
C PRO A 121 25.54 -27.43 20.07
N ILE A 122 26.21 -26.28 19.96
CA ILE A 122 27.61 -26.12 20.30
C ILE A 122 27.69 -25.92 21.82
N GLU A 123 28.25 -26.90 22.52
CA GLU A 123 28.34 -26.92 23.98
C GLU A 123 29.41 -25.94 24.49
N TYR A 124 29.12 -25.20 25.55
CA TYR A 124 30.03 -24.29 26.23
C TYR A 124 29.89 -24.50 27.72
N VAL A 125 30.99 -24.83 28.41
CA VAL A 125 30.97 -24.98 29.88
C VAL A 125 31.80 -23.86 30.50
N ILE A 126 31.12 -22.93 31.15
CA ILE A 126 31.71 -21.79 31.85
C ILE A 126 32.21 -22.25 33.23
N HIS A 127 33.43 -21.88 33.58
CA HIS A 127 34.01 -22.16 34.89
C HIS A 127 34.81 -20.95 35.40
N GLU A 128 35.22 -20.99 36.67
CA GLU A 128 36.02 -19.92 37.25
C GLU A 128 37.32 -19.75 36.45
N GLY A 129 37.50 -18.56 35.84
CA GLY A 129 38.67 -18.23 35.04
C GLY A 129 38.61 -18.56 33.54
N GLY A 130 37.49 -19.04 32.98
CA GLY A 130 37.34 -19.22 31.52
C GLY A 130 36.13 -20.05 31.08
N ALA A 131 36.18 -20.56 29.86
CA ALA A 131 35.20 -21.52 29.32
C ALA A 131 35.91 -22.68 28.63
N THR A 132 35.30 -23.86 28.74
CA THR A 132 35.63 -25.03 27.93
C THR A 132 34.71 -25.08 26.73
N THR A 133 35.29 -25.16 25.53
CA THR A 133 34.57 -25.16 24.26
C THR A 133 35.06 -26.32 23.38
N PRO A 134 34.22 -26.85 22.46
CA PRO A 134 34.68 -27.70 21.39
C PRO A 134 35.81 -27.00 20.63
N GLY A 135 36.78 -27.78 20.14
CA GLY A 135 37.77 -27.25 19.20
C GLY A 135 37.10 -26.63 17.95
N PRO A 136 37.84 -25.91 17.10
CA PRO A 136 37.26 -25.25 15.93
C PRO A 136 36.61 -26.27 14.99
N VAL A 137 35.28 -26.31 14.98
CA VAL A 137 34.47 -27.15 14.08
C VAL A 137 33.70 -26.21 13.17
N TYR A 138 34.01 -26.28 11.87
CA TYR A 138 33.26 -25.56 10.85
C TYR A 138 31.87 -26.17 10.72
N GLN A 139 30.85 -25.37 11.02
CA GLN A 139 29.46 -25.74 10.82
C GLN A 139 29.08 -25.41 9.37
N PRO A 140 28.80 -26.41 8.51
CA PRO A 140 28.34 -26.16 7.15
C PRO A 140 26.95 -25.53 7.20
N LEU A 141 26.77 -24.44 6.47
CA LEU A 141 25.47 -23.79 6.36
C LEU A 141 24.75 -24.19 5.07
N PRO A 142 23.40 -24.30 5.12
CA PRO A 142 22.62 -24.65 3.94
C PRO A 142 22.51 -23.53 2.91
N SER A 143 22.79 -22.28 3.30
CA SER A 143 22.64 -21.07 2.49
C SER A 143 23.65 -20.00 2.95
N ASP A 144 23.52 -18.77 2.45
CA ASP A 144 24.25 -17.58 2.91
C ASP A 144 23.70 -16.99 4.22
N HIS A 145 22.77 -17.71 4.83
CA HIS A 145 22.22 -17.49 6.15
C HIS A 145 22.03 -18.85 6.82
N GLY A 146 21.91 -18.84 8.15
CA GLY A 146 21.76 -20.06 8.92
C GLY A 146 21.49 -19.77 10.38
N THR A 147 21.10 -20.80 11.11
CA THR A 147 20.91 -20.71 12.57
C THR A 147 21.91 -21.62 13.27
N LEU A 148 22.57 -21.09 14.28
CA LEU A 148 23.41 -21.86 15.19
C LEU A 148 22.80 -21.87 16.58
N PHE A 149 22.93 -23.00 17.27
CA PHE A 149 22.48 -23.15 18.64
C PHE A 149 23.69 -23.35 19.54
N PHE A 150 23.72 -22.63 20.65
CA PHE A 150 24.71 -22.81 21.71
C PHE A 150 24.00 -23.24 22.97
N ARG A 151 24.66 -24.10 23.74
CA ARG A 151 24.24 -24.46 25.09
C ARG A 151 25.35 -24.07 26.04
N VAL A 152 25.10 -23.07 26.87
CA VAL A 152 26.07 -22.47 27.79
C VAL A 152 25.75 -22.94 29.21
N GLU A 153 26.56 -23.84 29.75
CA GLU A 153 26.43 -24.35 31.11
C GLU A 153 27.32 -23.55 32.07
N SER A 154 26.73 -22.94 33.09
CA SER A 154 27.41 -22.16 34.14
C SER A 154 27.05 -22.63 35.57
N GLY A 155 26.18 -23.64 35.70
CA GLY A 155 25.71 -24.18 36.97
C GLY A 155 24.48 -25.08 36.81
N THR A 156 23.84 -25.47 37.92
CA THR A 156 22.88 -26.59 37.93
C THR A 156 21.42 -26.23 38.26
N LYS A 157 21.02 -24.95 38.24
CA LYS A 157 19.76 -24.55 38.91
C LYS A 157 18.68 -23.88 38.04
N ARG A 158 19.00 -23.34 36.86
CA ARG A 158 18.04 -22.57 36.03
C ARG A 158 18.27 -22.83 34.54
N VAL A 159 17.25 -22.59 33.72
CA VAL A 159 17.39 -22.53 32.26
C VAL A 159 17.08 -21.10 31.79
N GLY A 160 17.76 -20.63 30.74
CA GLY A 160 17.48 -19.36 30.09
C GLY A 160 17.63 -19.47 28.59
N PHE A 161 17.09 -18.50 27.85
CA PHE A 161 17.06 -18.49 26.39
C PHE A 161 17.58 -17.15 25.87
N SER A 162 18.20 -17.11 24.70
CA SER A 162 18.64 -15.86 24.10
C SER A 162 18.62 -15.97 22.58
N VAL A 163 18.23 -14.89 21.92
CA VAL A 163 18.27 -14.77 20.46
C VAL A 163 19.23 -13.66 20.10
N VAL A 164 20.16 -13.96 19.19
CA VAL A 164 21.12 -12.98 18.68
C VAL A 164 21.13 -13.02 17.16
N LYS A 165 21.07 -11.84 16.54
CA LYS A 165 21.11 -11.70 15.07
C LYS A 165 22.46 -11.11 14.67
N MET A 166 23.17 -11.78 13.77
CA MET A 166 24.48 -11.35 13.30
C MET A 166 24.51 -11.27 11.78
N ASN A 167 24.74 -10.07 11.26
CA ASN A 167 25.05 -9.86 9.85
C ASN A 167 26.56 -9.81 9.67
N LEU A 168 27.14 -10.84 9.04
CA LEU A 168 28.60 -10.96 8.91
C LEU A 168 29.21 -9.88 8.00
N HIS A 169 28.42 -9.25 7.13
CA HIS A 169 28.87 -8.13 6.30
C HIS A 169 29.03 -6.83 7.12
N GLU A 170 28.27 -6.67 8.20
CA GLU A 170 28.26 -5.46 9.04
C GLU A 170 29.20 -5.55 10.24
N LEU A 171 29.91 -6.67 10.41
CA LEU A 171 30.81 -6.92 11.54
C LEU A 171 32.28 -6.88 11.10
N PRO A 172 32.87 -5.70 10.87
CA PRO A 172 34.29 -5.61 10.55
C PRO A 172 35.12 -6.02 11.76
N PHE A 173 36.31 -6.58 11.50
CA PHE A 173 37.23 -7.10 12.52
C PHE A 173 37.66 -6.08 13.60
N SER A 174 37.45 -4.78 13.36
CA SER A 174 37.81 -3.67 14.26
C SER A 174 36.74 -3.28 15.28
N VAL A 175 35.55 -3.90 15.24
CA VAL A 175 34.45 -3.62 16.19
C VAL A 175 34.50 -4.63 17.33
N GLU A 176 34.00 -4.24 18.51
CA GLU A 176 33.81 -5.17 19.63
C GLU A 176 33.00 -6.38 19.15
N PRO A 177 33.42 -7.61 19.48
CA PRO A 177 32.71 -8.80 19.03
C PRO A 177 31.27 -8.80 19.56
N PRO A 178 30.31 -9.34 18.79
CA PRO A 178 28.97 -9.60 19.30
C PRO A 178 29.04 -10.38 20.61
N SER A 179 28.34 -9.89 21.64
CA SER A 179 28.42 -10.45 22.99
C SER A 179 27.08 -11.04 23.42
N PHE A 180 27.09 -12.30 23.84
CA PHE A 180 25.90 -13.12 24.09
C PHE A 180 25.68 -13.31 25.60
N PRO A 181 24.50 -12.96 26.13
CA PRO A 181 24.22 -13.07 27.57
C PRO A 181 24.00 -14.52 28.01
N TYR A 182 24.42 -14.88 29.23
CA TYR A 182 24.11 -16.16 29.89
C TYR A 182 23.80 -15.99 31.39
N ILE A 183 23.03 -16.91 32.00
CA ILE A 183 22.79 -16.92 33.47
C ILE A 183 24.02 -17.39 34.23
N ASP A 184 24.32 -16.81 35.40
CA ASP A 184 25.47 -17.21 36.23
C ASP A 184 25.37 -18.58 36.94
N SER A 185 24.20 -19.23 36.92
CA SER A 185 23.98 -20.50 37.64
C SER A 185 22.92 -21.37 36.96
N GLY A 186 23.20 -21.87 35.76
CA GLY A 186 22.29 -22.75 35.04
C GLY A 186 22.74 -23.06 33.61
N THR A 187 21.78 -23.36 32.74
CA THR A 187 21.99 -23.58 31.31
C THR A 187 21.34 -22.46 30.51
N THR A 188 22.07 -21.81 29.60
CA THR A 188 21.48 -20.88 28.62
C THR A 188 21.52 -21.49 27.23
N TRP A 189 20.37 -21.57 26.58
CA TRP A 189 20.26 -21.83 25.15
C TRP A 189 20.38 -20.51 24.39
N VAL A 190 21.33 -20.40 23.46
CA VAL A 190 21.49 -19.21 22.62
C VAL A 190 21.25 -19.61 21.17
N LEU A 191 20.27 -18.99 20.53
CA LEU A 191 19.99 -19.09 19.10
C LEU A 191 20.65 -17.91 18.42
N VAL A 192 21.50 -18.19 17.43
CA VAL A 192 22.21 -17.18 16.66
C VAL A 192 21.77 -17.24 15.20
N GLU A 193 21.02 -16.23 14.75
CA GLU A 193 20.67 -16.04 13.34
C GLU A 193 21.84 -15.38 12.60
N LEU A 194 22.40 -16.06 11.61
CA LEU A 194 23.47 -15.57 10.75
C LEU A 194 22.91 -15.07 9.42
N LYS A 195 23.39 -13.91 8.96
CA LYS A 195 23.07 -13.31 7.64
C LYS A 195 24.34 -12.95 6.89
N ASN A 196 24.27 -13.01 5.56
CA ASN A 196 25.35 -12.66 4.63
C ASN A 196 26.66 -13.40 4.93
N VAL A 197 26.56 -14.71 5.19
CA VAL A 197 27.71 -15.59 5.41
C VAL A 197 28.45 -15.77 4.07
N PRO A 198 29.75 -15.47 4.01
CA PRO A 198 30.51 -15.62 2.77
C PRO A 198 30.69 -17.10 2.40
N ALA A 199 30.86 -17.36 1.10
CA ALA A 199 31.22 -18.69 0.61
C ALA A 199 32.57 -19.16 1.20
N GLY A 200 32.64 -20.45 1.53
CA GLY A 200 33.81 -21.07 2.14
C GLY A 200 33.90 -20.85 3.65
N LYS A 201 35.10 -21.04 4.19
CA LYS A 201 35.35 -21.05 5.63
C LYS A 201 35.51 -19.65 6.20
N ALA A 202 34.68 -19.29 7.17
CA ALA A 202 34.74 -18.04 7.90
C ALA A 202 34.79 -18.27 9.41
N VAL A 203 35.42 -17.33 10.11
CA VAL A 203 35.49 -17.31 11.57
C VAL A 203 35.06 -15.94 12.06
N GLN A 204 33.99 -15.90 12.86
CA GLN A 204 33.53 -14.68 13.52
C GLN A 204 33.87 -14.76 15.00
N LYS A 205 34.53 -13.74 15.55
CA LYS A 205 34.71 -13.63 17.00
C LYS A 205 33.38 -13.30 17.66
N ILE A 206 33.09 -13.96 18.76
CA ILE A 206 31.93 -13.70 19.61
C ILE A 206 32.40 -13.70 21.06
N ASP A 207 31.65 -13.08 21.94
CA ASP A 207 31.90 -13.09 23.38
C ASP A 207 30.69 -13.64 24.12
N PHE A 208 30.90 -14.25 25.28
CA PHE A 208 29.82 -14.55 26.23
C PHE A 208 29.99 -13.68 27.47
N HIS A 209 28.88 -13.15 28.01
CA HIS A 209 28.90 -12.38 29.25
C HIS A 209 27.77 -12.80 30.20
N PRO A 210 28.01 -12.79 31.51
CA PRO A 210 26.97 -13.06 32.47
C PRO A 210 25.98 -11.90 32.57
N VAL A 211 24.70 -12.24 32.70
CA VAL A 211 23.62 -11.26 32.79
C VAL A 211 23.82 -10.36 34.01
N GLY A 212 23.72 -9.04 33.78
CA GLY A 212 24.00 -8.03 34.81
C GLY A 212 25.49 -7.70 34.99
N HIS A 213 26.39 -8.39 34.28
CA HIS A 213 27.83 -8.21 34.38
C HIS A 213 28.52 -8.18 32.99
N PRO A 214 28.11 -7.28 32.06
CA PRO A 214 28.62 -7.24 30.68
C PRO A 214 30.12 -6.94 30.55
N GLN A 215 30.73 -6.36 31.59
CA GLN A 215 32.18 -6.14 31.67
C GLN A 215 32.99 -7.44 31.79
N ILE A 216 32.35 -8.56 32.16
CA ILE A 216 32.96 -9.88 32.17
C ILE A 216 32.70 -10.48 30.79
N SER A 217 33.74 -10.56 29.96
CA SER A 217 33.66 -11.17 28.65
C SER A 217 34.52 -12.43 28.58
N ILE A 218 33.92 -13.50 28.06
CA ILE A 218 34.59 -14.74 27.73
C ILE A 218 34.70 -14.82 26.20
N PRO A 219 35.88 -14.55 25.63
CA PRO A 219 36.05 -14.52 24.19
C PRO A 219 35.96 -15.91 23.59
N SER A 220 35.31 -16.00 22.45
CA SER A 220 35.17 -17.22 21.66
C SER A 220 35.09 -16.93 20.15
N GLY A 221 34.74 -17.96 19.38
CA GLY A 221 34.53 -17.85 17.95
C GLY A 221 33.41 -18.75 17.46
N VAL A 222 32.96 -18.43 16.27
CA VAL A 222 32.03 -19.22 15.48
C VAL A 222 32.71 -19.56 14.16
N TRP A 223 32.86 -20.85 13.89
CA TRP A 223 33.44 -21.37 12.65
C TRP A 223 32.30 -21.84 11.76
N VAL A 224 32.09 -21.16 10.64
CA VAL A 224 31.04 -21.51 9.68
C VAL A 224 31.65 -21.74 8.29
N GLU A 225 31.03 -22.63 7.54
CA GLU A 225 31.38 -22.87 6.14
C GLU A 225 30.14 -22.59 5.29
N GLY A 226 30.15 -21.42 4.64
CA GLY A 226 29.11 -21.06 3.67
C GLY A 226 29.28 -21.85 2.38
N PRO A 227 28.19 -22.22 1.70
CA PRO A 227 28.28 -22.96 0.45
C PRO A 227 28.89 -22.09 -0.66
N GLU A 228 29.48 -22.71 -1.66
CA GLU A 228 29.80 -22.02 -2.91
C GLU A 228 28.49 -21.66 -3.64
N PHE A 229 28.40 -20.45 -4.16
CA PHE A 229 27.20 -19.92 -4.80
C PHE A 229 27.12 -20.41 -6.26
N GLY A 230 25.90 -20.47 -6.80
CA GLY A 230 25.67 -20.57 -8.24
C GLY A 230 25.30 -19.21 -8.83
N ASP A 231 25.43 -19.06 -10.14
CA ASP A 231 25.03 -17.86 -10.89
C ASP A 231 23.65 -18.06 -11.53
N LEU A 232 22.72 -17.15 -11.28
CA LEU A 232 21.42 -17.10 -11.93
C LEU A 232 21.36 -15.91 -12.89
N ARG A 233 21.01 -16.19 -14.16
CA ARG A 233 20.63 -15.18 -15.14
C ARG A 233 19.20 -15.38 -15.65
N VAL A 234 18.36 -14.36 -15.53
CA VAL A 234 16.99 -14.35 -16.07
C VAL A 234 16.82 -13.19 -17.04
N GLU A 235 16.60 -13.50 -18.31
CA GLU A 235 16.24 -12.53 -19.35
C GLU A 235 14.73 -12.55 -19.56
N VAL A 236 14.08 -11.40 -19.47
CA VAL A 236 12.63 -11.23 -19.74
C VAL A 236 12.47 -10.44 -21.03
N VAL A 237 11.63 -10.94 -21.93
CA VAL A 237 11.34 -10.32 -23.22
C VAL A 237 9.83 -10.23 -23.45
N ASP A 238 9.41 -9.24 -24.24
CA ASP A 238 8.05 -9.08 -24.73
C ASP A 238 7.67 -10.16 -25.76
N GLU A 239 6.44 -10.08 -26.27
CA GLU A 239 5.88 -11.00 -27.26
C GLU A 239 6.66 -11.00 -28.59
N GLU A 240 7.31 -9.89 -28.93
CA GLU A 240 8.18 -9.74 -30.11
C GLU A 240 9.62 -10.24 -29.86
N GLY A 241 9.96 -10.57 -28.61
CA GLY A 241 11.26 -11.08 -28.20
C GLY A 241 12.29 -9.99 -27.87
N SER A 242 11.84 -8.73 -27.70
CA SER A 242 12.67 -7.60 -27.28
C SER A 242 12.77 -7.53 -25.76
N PRO A 243 13.92 -7.15 -25.18
CA PRO A 243 14.04 -6.92 -23.74
C PRO A 243 13.04 -5.87 -23.26
N THR A 244 12.35 -6.16 -22.15
CA THR A 244 11.35 -5.25 -21.58
C THR A 244 11.47 -5.18 -20.06
N PRO A 245 11.24 -4.01 -19.44
CA PRO A 245 11.18 -3.89 -17.99
C PRO A 245 10.11 -4.77 -17.35
N TYR A 246 10.33 -5.21 -16.12
CA TYR A 246 9.41 -6.10 -15.39
C TYR A 246 9.51 -5.90 -13.88
N LEU A 247 8.49 -6.33 -13.15
CA LEU A 247 8.51 -6.44 -11.70
C LEU A 247 8.87 -7.88 -11.33
N ILE A 248 9.71 -8.07 -10.32
CA ILE A 248 10.12 -9.40 -9.83
C ILE A 248 10.05 -9.49 -8.31
N ARG A 249 9.59 -10.64 -7.81
CA ARG A 249 9.79 -11.10 -6.44
C ARG A 249 10.62 -12.37 -6.49
N LEU A 250 11.75 -12.37 -5.80
CA LEU A 250 12.61 -13.55 -5.68
C LEU A 250 12.56 -14.05 -4.24
N VAL A 251 12.23 -15.33 -4.05
CA VAL A 251 12.02 -15.96 -2.73
C VAL A 251 12.85 -17.24 -2.65
N GLU A 252 13.55 -17.43 -1.54
CA GLU A 252 14.21 -18.71 -1.27
C GLU A 252 13.19 -19.74 -0.76
N GLY A 253 13.17 -20.92 -1.36
CA GLY A 253 12.16 -21.95 -1.11
C GLY A 253 12.21 -22.56 0.31
N ARG A 254 13.38 -22.58 0.96
CA ARG A 254 13.53 -23.16 2.32
C ARG A 254 13.05 -22.20 3.41
N SER A 255 13.58 -20.97 3.40
CA SER A 255 13.29 -19.99 4.46
C SER A 255 12.06 -19.13 4.16
N GLY A 256 11.58 -19.09 2.92
CA GLY A 256 10.55 -18.15 2.48
C GLY A 256 11.03 -16.70 2.44
N LYS A 257 12.33 -16.44 2.71
CA LYS A 257 12.87 -15.09 2.72
C LYS A 257 12.94 -14.53 1.30
N MET A 258 12.47 -13.30 1.14
CA MET A 258 12.63 -12.56 -0.10
C MET A 258 14.07 -12.10 -0.24
N ARG A 259 14.59 -12.14 -1.47
CA ARG A 259 15.91 -11.64 -1.83
C ARG A 259 15.76 -10.50 -2.81
N ARG A 260 16.33 -9.34 -2.48
CA ARG A 260 16.45 -8.26 -3.45
C ARG A 260 17.27 -8.73 -4.66
N PRO A 261 16.71 -8.66 -5.88
CA PRO A 261 17.45 -8.96 -7.09
C PRO A 261 18.62 -7.99 -7.29
N ALA A 262 19.73 -8.48 -7.85
CA ALA A 262 20.80 -7.58 -8.29
C ALA A 262 20.35 -6.81 -9.54
N GLY A 263 20.65 -5.51 -9.60
CA GLY A 263 20.23 -4.64 -10.71
C GLY A 263 18.87 -3.97 -10.54
N THR A 264 18.19 -4.18 -9.41
CA THR A 264 16.99 -3.44 -9.02
C THR A 264 17.19 -1.93 -9.12
N LEU A 265 16.23 -1.23 -9.74
CA LEU A 265 16.19 0.22 -9.78
C LEU A 265 15.95 0.81 -8.38
N SER A 266 16.61 1.91 -8.06
CA SER A 266 16.44 2.65 -6.80
C SER A 266 15.70 3.95 -7.07
N PHE A 267 14.67 4.20 -6.27
CA PHE A 267 13.86 5.42 -6.34
C PHE A 267 14.04 6.30 -5.10
N SER A 268 14.86 5.90 -4.13
CA SER A 268 15.09 6.64 -2.87
C SER A 268 15.39 8.12 -3.09
N ASP A 269 16.25 8.47 -4.05
CA ASP A 269 16.62 9.86 -4.37
C ASP A 269 15.52 10.64 -5.12
N GLN A 270 14.49 9.96 -5.62
CA GLN A 270 13.37 10.57 -6.33
C GLN A 270 12.13 10.74 -5.45
N MET A 271 12.01 9.94 -4.39
CA MET A 271 10.77 9.87 -3.64
C MET A 271 10.60 10.95 -2.57
N ASP A 272 11.53 11.91 -2.40
CA ASP A 272 11.42 13.08 -1.49
C ASP A 272 10.78 12.78 -0.11
N ILE A 273 10.87 11.52 0.38
CA ILE A 273 10.11 11.05 1.53
C ILE A 273 10.83 11.49 2.81
N PRO A 274 10.19 12.25 3.71
CA PRO A 274 10.64 12.30 5.10
C PRO A 274 10.52 10.88 5.65
N ALA A 275 11.57 10.35 6.28
CA ALA A 275 11.85 8.98 6.76
C ALA A 275 10.72 8.12 7.41
N GLU A 276 9.47 8.56 7.41
CA GLU A 276 8.28 7.92 7.94
C GLU A 276 7.35 7.32 6.85
N GLY A 277 7.53 7.66 5.57
CA GLY A 277 6.81 7.04 4.45
C GLY A 277 7.52 5.79 3.94
N LYS A 278 6.85 4.64 4.00
CA LYS A 278 7.38 3.30 3.72
C LYS A 278 7.78 3.09 2.25
N VAL A 279 8.92 3.62 1.80
CA VAL A 279 9.81 2.77 1.00
C VAL A 279 10.41 1.82 2.02
N LEU A 280 9.98 0.55 2.03
CA LEU A 280 10.67 -0.45 2.85
C LEU A 280 12.14 -0.34 2.46
N GLY A 281 13.04 -0.33 3.45
CA GLY A 281 14.47 0.01 3.30
C GLY A 281 15.29 -0.85 2.32
N ASP A 282 14.64 -1.57 1.41
CA ASP A 282 15.18 -2.45 0.40
C ASP A 282 14.66 -2.13 -1.03
N GLU A 283 14.07 -0.94 -1.30
CA GLU A 283 13.59 -0.50 -2.64
C GLU A 283 12.46 -1.36 -3.24
N ALA A 284 11.81 -2.20 -2.42
CA ALA A 284 10.66 -2.98 -2.86
C ALA A 284 9.39 -2.12 -2.84
N HIS A 285 8.53 -2.31 -3.84
CA HIS A 285 7.23 -1.66 -3.95
C HIS A 285 6.12 -2.65 -3.62
N PHE A 286 5.16 -2.21 -2.80
CA PHE A 286 4.03 -3.04 -2.41
C PHE A 286 2.88 -2.88 -3.39
N VAL A 287 2.75 -3.85 -4.31
CA VAL A 287 1.62 -3.93 -5.25
C VAL A 287 0.38 -4.37 -4.48
N LYS A 288 -0.60 -3.47 -4.33
CA LYS A 288 -1.85 -3.74 -3.59
C LYS A 288 -2.90 -4.31 -4.52
N ILE A 289 -2.71 -5.56 -4.93
CA ILE A 289 -3.69 -6.35 -5.67
C ILE A 289 -3.94 -7.65 -4.89
N PRO A 290 -5.17 -8.19 -4.84
CA PRO A 290 -5.42 -9.46 -4.20
C PRO A 290 -4.63 -10.64 -4.78
N GLY A 291 -4.45 -11.67 -3.97
CA GLY A 291 -3.87 -12.94 -4.41
C GLY A 291 -2.38 -12.87 -4.76
N ARG A 292 -1.93 -13.78 -5.62
CA ARG A 292 -0.51 -14.03 -5.92
C ARG A 292 0.17 -12.88 -6.68
N SER A 293 -0.62 -12.05 -7.35
CA SER A 293 -0.15 -10.90 -8.12
C SER A 293 0.18 -9.68 -7.25
N GLY A 294 -0.19 -9.68 -5.97
CA GLY A 294 0.13 -8.63 -5.00
C GLY A 294 1.31 -8.96 -4.10
N GLY A 295 1.77 -7.95 -3.36
CA GLY A 295 2.86 -8.00 -2.38
C GLY A 295 4.11 -7.22 -2.81
N MET A 296 5.26 -7.53 -2.23
CA MET A 296 6.53 -6.83 -2.53
C MET A 296 7.11 -7.25 -3.88
N PHE A 297 7.52 -6.29 -4.69
CA PHE A 297 8.21 -6.50 -5.95
C PHE A 297 9.28 -5.43 -6.17
N TRP A 298 10.30 -5.77 -6.96
CA TRP A 298 11.33 -4.84 -7.40
C TRP A 298 11.20 -4.58 -8.90
N VAL A 299 11.50 -3.35 -9.32
CA VAL A 299 11.52 -2.96 -10.73
C VAL A 299 12.88 -3.31 -11.33
N MET A 300 12.86 -3.99 -12.47
CA MET A 300 14.02 -4.38 -13.27
C MET A 300 13.89 -3.79 -14.67
N ASP A 301 14.95 -3.16 -15.18
CA ASP A 301 15.06 -2.69 -16.57
C ASP A 301 16.11 -3.46 -17.39
N GLN A 302 16.82 -4.38 -16.73
CA GLN A 302 17.84 -5.26 -17.30
C GLN A 302 17.58 -6.71 -16.89
N PRO A 303 18.18 -7.69 -17.59
CA PRO A 303 18.18 -9.07 -17.11
C PRO A 303 18.72 -9.18 -15.69
N LEU A 304 18.07 -10.00 -14.86
CA LEU A 304 18.62 -10.42 -13.58
C LEU A 304 19.92 -11.18 -13.86
N ASP A 305 21.01 -10.81 -13.19
CA ASP A 305 22.29 -11.52 -13.20
C ASP A 305 22.89 -11.44 -11.78
N MET A 306 22.79 -12.53 -11.02
CA MET A 306 23.20 -12.55 -9.62
C MET A 306 23.68 -13.92 -9.15
N ALA A 307 24.59 -13.90 -8.17
CA ALA A 307 24.96 -15.10 -7.44
C ALA A 307 23.91 -15.42 -6.36
N LEU A 308 23.54 -16.68 -6.23
CA LEU A 308 22.63 -17.20 -5.21
C LEU A 308 23.24 -18.43 -4.52
N PRO A 309 23.01 -18.61 -3.20
CA PRO A 309 23.37 -19.85 -2.55
C PRO A 309 22.54 -21.03 -3.11
N PRO A 310 23.06 -22.27 -3.00
CA PRO A 310 22.39 -23.45 -3.50
C PRO A 310 21.05 -23.68 -2.78
N GLY A 311 20.06 -24.12 -3.54
CA GLY A 311 18.72 -24.37 -3.01
C GLY A 311 17.63 -24.18 -4.06
N GLU A 312 16.39 -24.35 -3.61
CA GLU A 312 15.20 -24.03 -4.38
C GLU A 312 14.89 -22.54 -4.26
N TRP A 313 14.54 -21.92 -5.38
CA TRP A 313 14.20 -20.51 -5.50
C TRP A 313 12.93 -20.36 -6.32
N GLN A 314 12.11 -19.38 -5.97
CA GLN A 314 10.91 -19.00 -6.71
C GLN A 314 11.04 -17.55 -7.17
N ALA A 315 10.89 -17.31 -8.46
CA ALA A 315 10.74 -15.98 -9.01
C ALA A 315 9.30 -15.78 -9.50
N LEU A 316 8.60 -14.75 -8.99
CA LEU A 316 7.35 -14.27 -9.56
C LEU A 316 7.65 -13.03 -10.38
N ILE A 317 7.29 -13.04 -11.66
CA ILE A 317 7.56 -11.96 -12.61
C ILE A 317 6.23 -11.44 -13.14
N ARG A 318 6.06 -10.12 -13.08
CA ARG A 318 4.85 -9.40 -13.47
C ARG A 318 5.18 -8.36 -14.54
N HIS A 319 4.27 -8.18 -15.49
CA HIS A 319 4.30 -7.11 -16.48
C HIS A 319 2.91 -6.48 -16.64
N GLY A 320 2.52 -5.61 -15.70
CA GLY A 320 1.21 -4.97 -15.68
C GLY A 320 0.02 -5.92 -15.49
N LEU A 321 -1.19 -5.42 -15.80
CA LEU A 321 -2.43 -6.18 -15.69
C LEU A 321 -2.76 -7.01 -16.94
N GLU A 322 -2.18 -6.69 -18.10
CA GLU A 322 -2.52 -7.34 -19.38
C GLU A 322 -1.76 -8.65 -19.65
N HIS A 323 -0.79 -9.00 -18.79
CA HIS A 323 0.05 -10.19 -18.93
C HIS A 323 -0.17 -11.21 -17.82
N GLU A 324 0.13 -12.47 -18.15
CA GLU A 324 0.12 -13.56 -17.18
C GLU A 324 1.23 -13.37 -16.14
N LEU A 325 0.92 -13.65 -14.87
CA LEU A 325 1.94 -13.73 -13.83
C LEU A 325 2.83 -14.95 -14.10
N VAL A 326 4.12 -14.73 -14.33
CA VAL A 326 5.07 -15.80 -14.59
C VAL A 326 5.63 -16.29 -13.26
N GLU A 327 5.45 -17.58 -12.98
CA GLU A 327 6.06 -18.25 -11.83
C GLU A 327 7.17 -19.18 -12.32
N LEU A 328 8.39 -18.90 -11.88
CA LEU A 328 9.56 -19.68 -12.22
C LEU A 328 10.13 -20.35 -10.96
N LYS A 329 10.16 -21.68 -10.97
CA LYS A 329 10.91 -22.49 -10.00
C LYS A 329 12.32 -22.72 -10.51
N ILE A 330 13.30 -22.48 -9.66
CA ILE A 330 14.72 -22.49 -9.99
C ILE A 330 15.43 -23.34 -8.94
N GLU A 331 16.24 -24.27 -9.40
CA GLU A 331 17.15 -25.03 -8.55
C GLU A 331 18.57 -24.53 -8.84
N ILE A 332 19.30 -24.15 -7.79
CA ILE A 332 20.67 -23.68 -7.86
C ILE A 332 21.55 -24.70 -7.14
N GLU A 333 22.56 -25.21 -7.82
CA GLU A 333 23.65 -26.00 -7.23
C GLU A 333 24.92 -25.13 -7.07
N SER A 334 25.81 -25.54 -6.17
CA SER A 334 27.08 -24.84 -5.94
C SER A 334 27.95 -24.77 -7.20
N GLY A 335 28.40 -23.56 -7.55
CA GLY A 335 29.22 -23.30 -8.74
C GLY A 335 28.47 -23.43 -10.08
N GLN A 336 27.17 -23.75 -10.06
CA GLN A 336 26.37 -23.92 -11.27
C GLN A 336 26.06 -22.57 -11.90
N LYS A 337 25.96 -22.54 -13.23
CA LYS A 337 25.38 -21.41 -13.98
C LYS A 337 24.01 -21.79 -14.52
N VAL A 338 22.99 -21.04 -14.15
CA VAL A 338 21.60 -21.25 -14.56
C VAL A 338 21.15 -20.04 -15.37
N SER A 339 20.73 -20.27 -16.61
CA SER A 339 20.16 -19.23 -17.47
C SER A 339 18.73 -19.57 -17.84
N ARG A 340 17.86 -18.56 -17.81
CA ARG A 340 16.45 -18.64 -18.23
C ARG A 340 16.14 -17.45 -19.13
N LYS A 341 15.48 -17.71 -20.25
CA LYS A 341 14.87 -16.67 -21.09
C LYS A 341 13.36 -16.86 -21.03
N LEU A 342 12.65 -15.83 -20.61
CA LEU A 342 11.21 -15.82 -20.38
C LEU A 342 10.58 -14.86 -21.38
N GLN A 343 9.66 -15.38 -22.18
CA GLN A 343 8.83 -14.57 -23.05
C GLN A 343 7.51 -14.33 -22.33
N LEU A 344 7.14 -13.06 -22.16
CA LEU A 344 5.88 -12.68 -21.55
C LEU A 344 4.72 -13.10 -22.45
N LYS A 345 3.59 -13.43 -21.82
CA LYS A 345 2.37 -13.79 -22.53
C LYS A 345 1.25 -12.86 -22.10
N ARG A 346 0.76 -12.10 -23.06
CA ARG A 346 -0.42 -11.25 -22.90
C ARG A 346 -1.69 -12.07 -22.99
N TRP A 347 -2.65 -11.81 -22.09
CA TRP A 347 -3.97 -12.43 -22.11
C TRP A 347 -5.05 -11.49 -22.65
N THR A 348 -4.79 -10.18 -22.70
CA THR A 348 -5.66 -9.19 -23.33
C THR A 348 -4.84 -8.01 -23.87
N ASN A 349 -5.26 -7.41 -24.99
CA ASN A 349 -4.61 -6.24 -25.58
C ASN A 349 -5.63 -5.10 -25.67
N LEU A 350 -5.56 -4.16 -24.72
CA LEU A 350 -6.47 -3.02 -24.64
C LEU A 350 -6.11 -1.93 -25.67
N PRO A 351 -4.83 -1.63 -25.94
CA PRO A 351 -4.44 -0.73 -27.03
C PRO A 351 -5.00 -1.12 -28.40
N GLU A 352 -4.98 -2.41 -28.76
CA GLU A 352 -5.61 -2.93 -30.00
C GLU A 352 -7.12 -2.70 -30.07
N ARG A 353 -7.76 -2.49 -28.91
CA ARG A 353 -9.18 -2.16 -28.77
C ARG A 353 -9.42 -0.67 -28.61
N GLY A 354 -8.40 0.18 -28.75
CA GLY A 354 -8.47 1.63 -28.61
C GLY A 354 -8.48 2.13 -27.17
N TRP A 355 -8.19 1.29 -26.18
CA TRP A 355 -8.14 1.63 -24.76
C TRP A 355 -6.69 1.76 -24.27
N TRP A 356 -6.35 2.87 -23.64
CA TRP A 356 -4.97 3.17 -23.23
C TRP A 356 -4.89 3.44 -21.72
N ALA A 357 -4.06 2.66 -21.03
CA ALA A 357 -3.88 2.73 -19.58
C ALA A 357 -3.16 3.99 -19.13
N GLY A 358 -3.62 4.59 -18.02
CA GLY A 358 -2.93 5.64 -17.29
C GLY A 358 -3.01 5.44 -15.78
N ASP A 359 -2.07 6.09 -15.10
CA ASP A 359 -2.06 6.30 -13.65
C ASP A 359 -2.01 7.82 -13.44
N ASP A 360 -3.03 8.38 -12.79
CA ASP A 360 -3.17 9.82 -12.64
C ASP A 360 -2.50 10.39 -11.39
N HIS A 361 -1.89 9.55 -10.54
CA HIS A 361 -1.39 9.97 -9.23
C HIS A 361 -0.09 9.23 -8.84
N VAL A 362 1.04 9.68 -9.39
CA VAL A 362 2.37 9.15 -9.06
C VAL A 362 3.24 10.26 -8.50
N HIS A 363 3.66 10.19 -7.24
CA HIS A 363 4.65 11.13 -6.72
C HIS A 363 6.06 10.65 -6.98
N SER A 364 6.80 11.44 -7.75
CA SER A 364 8.25 11.27 -7.91
C SER A 364 8.88 12.56 -8.41
N ARG A 365 10.11 12.83 -7.98
CA ARG A 365 10.97 13.87 -8.59
C ARG A 365 11.24 13.50 -10.04
N LEU A 366 11.13 14.48 -10.94
CA LEU A 366 11.47 14.34 -12.37
C LEU A 366 12.32 15.52 -12.81
N MET A 367 13.59 15.53 -12.40
CA MET A 367 14.53 16.64 -12.64
C MET A 367 15.65 16.28 -13.63
N SER A 368 15.88 15.00 -13.88
CA SER A 368 17.00 14.50 -14.69
C SER A 368 16.57 13.47 -15.73
N ALA A 369 17.47 13.18 -16.68
CA ALA A 369 17.27 12.07 -17.62
C ALA A 369 17.22 10.72 -16.88
N ARG A 370 18.03 10.55 -15.82
CA ARG A 370 18.03 9.33 -15.02
C ARG A 370 16.68 9.11 -14.31
N ASP A 371 16.12 10.17 -13.73
CA ASP A 371 14.80 10.09 -13.09
C ASP A 371 13.74 9.62 -14.09
N ALA A 372 13.82 10.17 -15.31
CA ALA A 372 12.90 9.83 -16.39
C ALA A 372 13.08 8.38 -16.89
N GLU A 373 14.32 7.91 -17.04
CA GLU A 373 14.63 6.53 -17.43
C GLU A 373 14.08 5.53 -16.41
N ASP A 374 14.32 5.77 -15.12
CA ASP A 374 13.85 4.89 -14.03
C ASP A 374 12.31 4.83 -13.97
N LEU A 375 11.63 5.99 -14.05
CA LEU A 375 10.17 6.06 -14.05
C LEU A 375 9.55 5.47 -15.32
N LEU A 376 10.17 5.66 -16.49
CA LEU A 376 9.72 5.02 -17.72
C LEU A 376 9.86 3.50 -17.65
N ALA A 377 10.95 2.99 -17.06
CA ALA A 377 11.11 1.56 -16.85
C ALA A 377 10.00 1.01 -15.97
N TRP A 378 9.65 1.69 -14.87
CA TRP A 378 8.54 1.27 -14.02
C TRP A 378 7.18 1.34 -14.72
N ALA A 379 6.89 2.44 -15.42
CA ALA A 379 5.65 2.59 -16.20
C ALA A 379 5.52 1.50 -17.27
N LYS A 380 6.60 1.19 -17.98
CA LYS A 380 6.65 0.08 -18.95
C LYS A 380 6.43 -1.27 -18.28
N ALA A 381 7.10 -1.52 -17.15
CA ALA A 381 6.96 -2.77 -16.41
C ALA A 381 5.54 -3.00 -15.88
N GLU A 382 4.74 -1.96 -15.71
CA GLU A 382 3.32 -2.05 -15.32
C GLU A 382 2.35 -1.86 -16.50
N GLY A 383 2.84 -1.66 -17.72
CA GLY A 383 2.01 -1.42 -18.90
C GLY A 383 1.19 -0.13 -18.80
N ILE A 384 1.73 0.92 -18.18
CA ILE A 384 1.11 2.24 -18.06
C ILE A 384 1.60 3.15 -19.18
N HIS A 385 0.69 3.60 -20.04
CA HIS A 385 0.99 4.42 -21.21
C HIS A 385 1.06 5.92 -20.88
N VAL A 386 0.27 6.39 -19.93
CA VAL A 386 0.32 7.77 -19.42
C VAL A 386 0.48 7.75 -17.91
N ALA A 387 1.68 8.01 -17.41
CA ALA A 387 1.96 8.16 -15.98
C ALA A 387 2.04 9.64 -15.63
N ASN A 388 1.12 10.12 -14.79
CA ASN A 388 1.10 11.51 -14.33
C ASN A 388 1.99 11.65 -13.09
N ILE A 389 3.13 12.31 -13.28
CA ILE A 389 4.14 12.49 -12.24
C ILE A 389 3.85 13.79 -11.50
N LEU A 390 3.30 13.68 -10.30
CA LEU A 390 2.72 14.78 -9.56
C LEU A 390 3.72 15.42 -8.61
N GLN A 391 4.00 16.70 -8.84
CA GLN A 391 4.60 17.56 -7.82
C GLN A 391 3.59 17.74 -6.68
N MET A 392 4.00 17.42 -5.45
CA MET A 392 3.13 17.54 -4.30
C MET A 392 3.33 18.91 -3.62
N GLY A 393 2.26 19.53 -3.16
CA GLY A 393 2.30 20.76 -2.36
C GLY A 393 1.58 20.62 -1.03
N ASP A 394 2.08 21.25 0.02
CA ASP A 394 1.33 21.57 1.23
C ASP A 394 1.36 23.08 1.51
N SER A 395 0.79 23.51 2.63
CA SER A 395 0.81 24.92 3.02
C SER A 395 2.22 25.48 3.29
N HIS A 396 3.25 24.64 3.42
CA HIS A 396 4.61 25.05 3.75
C HIS A 396 5.52 25.08 2.52
N ARG A 397 5.50 24.04 1.69
CA ARG A 397 6.42 23.87 0.56
C ARG A 397 5.87 22.90 -0.48
N THR A 398 6.67 22.72 -1.53
CA THR A 398 6.50 21.69 -2.55
C THR A 398 7.52 20.58 -2.40
N TYR A 399 7.19 19.39 -2.87
CA TYR A 399 7.97 18.16 -2.88
C TYR A 399 7.87 17.52 -4.27
N PHE A 400 8.74 16.55 -4.58
CA PHE A 400 8.76 15.83 -5.86
C PHE A 400 8.94 16.79 -7.04
N GLN A 401 10.02 17.57 -7.00
CA GLN A 401 10.25 18.67 -7.95
C GLN A 401 10.24 18.19 -9.41
N GLN A 402 9.64 19.00 -10.28
CA GLN A 402 9.55 18.74 -11.71
C GLN A 402 10.49 19.66 -12.49
N ARG A 403 11.14 19.12 -13.53
CA ARG A 403 12.00 19.87 -14.47
C ARG A 403 11.26 20.99 -15.21
N GLY A 404 9.93 20.90 -15.26
CA GLY A 404 9.02 21.87 -15.86
C GLY A 404 7.65 21.26 -16.13
N PHE A 405 6.74 22.06 -16.68
CA PHE A 405 5.37 21.68 -17.00
C PHE A 405 5.06 22.05 -18.46
N GLY A 406 4.15 21.30 -19.09
CA GLY A 406 3.79 21.47 -20.49
C GLY A 406 4.30 20.34 -21.39
N PRO A 407 3.82 20.25 -22.64
CA PRO A 407 4.17 19.20 -23.58
C PRO A 407 5.67 19.03 -23.82
N GLU A 408 6.45 20.12 -23.76
CA GLU A 408 7.90 20.11 -23.93
C GLU A 408 8.66 19.44 -22.77
N TYR A 409 8.03 19.28 -21.61
CA TYR A 409 8.59 18.61 -20.44
C TYR A 409 8.06 17.18 -20.25
N ARG A 410 7.15 16.72 -21.11
CA ARG A 410 6.78 15.30 -21.16
C ARG A 410 7.99 14.46 -21.59
N VAL A 411 8.18 13.29 -20.99
CA VAL A 411 9.18 12.31 -21.46
C VAL A 411 8.44 11.19 -22.16
N ARG A 412 8.81 10.85 -23.39
CA ARG A 412 8.18 9.76 -24.15
C ARG A 412 9.21 8.73 -24.56
N ASP A 413 8.84 7.46 -24.45
CA ASP A 413 9.56 6.32 -25.01
C ASP A 413 8.54 5.31 -25.55
N GLY A 414 8.50 5.16 -26.88
CA GLY A 414 7.44 4.42 -27.57
C GLY A 414 6.06 4.99 -27.24
N ASP A 415 5.16 4.13 -26.79
CA ASP A 415 3.81 4.53 -26.36
C ASP A 415 3.66 4.71 -24.85
N HIS A 416 4.76 5.04 -24.17
CA HIS A 416 4.78 5.39 -22.76
C HIS A 416 5.21 6.84 -22.59
N VAL A 417 4.45 7.59 -21.79
CA VAL A 417 4.67 9.02 -21.56
C VAL A 417 4.59 9.34 -20.07
N LEU A 418 5.64 9.99 -19.55
CA LEU A 418 5.62 10.66 -18.25
C LEU A 418 5.11 12.09 -18.45
N VAL A 419 4.07 12.47 -17.71
CA VAL A 419 3.46 13.80 -17.79
C VAL A 419 3.58 14.51 -16.45
N PRO A 420 4.30 15.64 -16.35
CA PRO A 420 4.31 16.45 -15.13
C PRO A 420 2.92 16.98 -14.79
N GLY A 421 2.50 16.78 -13.55
CA GLY A 421 1.25 17.29 -12.98
C GLY A 421 1.46 17.76 -11.54
N GLN A 422 0.38 18.02 -10.81
CA GLN A 422 0.47 18.38 -9.40
C GLN A 422 -0.62 17.73 -8.55
N GLU A 423 -0.28 17.48 -7.29
CA GLU A 423 -1.24 17.34 -6.19
C GLU A 423 -1.00 18.51 -5.22
N ASP A 424 -1.62 19.65 -5.52
CA ASP A 424 -1.47 20.92 -4.79
C ASP A 424 -2.72 21.77 -5.07
N PRO A 425 -3.47 22.22 -4.06
CA PRO A 425 -3.22 22.08 -2.63
C PRO A 425 -3.65 20.75 -2.03
N ARG A 426 -2.91 20.33 -1.01
CA ARG A 426 -3.34 19.35 0.01
C ARG A 426 -3.70 20.04 1.31
N TYR A 427 -4.99 20.09 1.67
CA TYR A 427 -5.42 20.79 2.89
C TYR A 427 -6.72 20.26 3.50
N PHE A 428 -7.24 20.95 4.54
CA PHE A 428 -8.36 20.47 5.37
C PHE A 428 -9.67 20.21 4.62
N VAL A 429 -9.87 20.82 3.44
CA VAL A 429 -11.10 20.66 2.64
C VAL A 429 -11.03 19.46 1.69
N GLY A 430 -9.83 19.01 1.35
CA GLY A 430 -9.58 17.98 0.36
C GLY A 430 -8.19 18.14 -0.27
N HIS A 431 -7.83 17.18 -1.11
CA HIS A 431 -6.63 17.20 -1.93
C HIS A 431 -7.03 17.33 -3.40
N ALA A 432 -6.32 18.20 -4.12
CA ALA A 432 -6.62 18.55 -5.51
C ALA A 432 -5.53 18.07 -6.46
N ILE A 433 -5.93 17.47 -7.58
CA ILE A 433 -5.04 17.07 -8.67
C ILE A 433 -5.23 18.02 -9.85
N GLY A 434 -4.11 18.49 -10.40
CA GLY A 434 -4.05 19.19 -11.68
C GLY A 434 -3.26 18.38 -12.70
N LEU A 435 -3.93 17.95 -13.78
CA LEU A 435 -3.33 17.19 -14.87
C LEU A 435 -3.14 18.04 -16.12
N ASN A 436 -2.21 17.62 -16.98
CA ASN A 436 -1.95 18.23 -18.28
C ASN A 436 -1.63 19.74 -18.22
N LEU A 437 -0.85 20.13 -17.21
CA LEU A 437 -0.58 21.54 -16.91
C LEU A 437 0.49 22.15 -17.83
N ARG A 438 0.44 23.47 -17.96
CA ARG A 438 1.47 24.33 -18.59
C ARG A 438 2.41 24.95 -17.56
N SER A 439 1.96 25.08 -16.32
CA SER A 439 2.73 25.57 -15.18
C SER A 439 2.08 25.13 -13.88
N LEU A 440 2.88 24.96 -12.81
CA LEU A 440 2.37 24.74 -11.46
C LEU A 440 1.34 25.84 -11.08
N VAL A 441 0.17 25.43 -10.60
CA VAL A 441 -0.89 26.31 -10.12
C VAL A 441 -0.87 26.31 -8.59
N ARG A 442 -0.35 27.37 -7.98
CA ARG A 442 -0.23 27.45 -6.52
C ARG A 442 -0.55 28.85 -6.01
N PHE A 443 -1.44 28.94 -5.04
CA PHE A 443 -1.87 30.19 -4.40
C PHE A 443 -1.65 30.11 -2.88
N GLU A 444 -0.49 30.54 -2.40
CA GLU A 444 -0.06 30.32 -1.01
C GLU A 444 -0.92 31.02 0.06
N ASP A 445 -1.51 32.16 -0.30
CA ASP A 445 -2.41 32.95 0.56
C ASP A 445 -3.89 32.55 0.43
N GLU A 446 -4.25 31.74 -0.57
CA GLU A 446 -5.63 31.29 -0.85
C GLU A 446 -5.75 29.76 -0.78
N TYR A 447 -4.89 29.13 0.01
CA TYR A 447 -4.69 27.67 0.06
C TYR A 447 -5.92 26.85 0.52
N LEU A 448 -7.01 27.50 0.94
CA LEU A 448 -8.27 26.86 1.33
C LEU A 448 -9.27 26.74 0.18
N ILE A 449 -9.00 27.40 -0.95
CA ILE A 449 -10.01 27.72 -1.94
C ILE A 449 -9.57 27.17 -3.28
N ASN A 450 -9.99 25.94 -3.52
CA ASN A 450 -9.60 25.19 -4.70
C ASN A 450 -10.28 25.70 -5.97
N GLU A 451 -11.33 26.53 -5.89
CA GLU A 451 -12.04 27.02 -7.08
C GLU A 451 -11.12 27.82 -8.01
N ARG A 452 -10.27 28.69 -7.45
CA ARG A 452 -9.32 29.47 -8.26
C ARG A 452 -8.25 28.56 -8.88
N MET A 453 -7.83 27.52 -8.15
CA MET A 453 -6.92 26.51 -8.68
C MET A 453 -7.58 25.80 -9.86
N ALA A 454 -8.81 25.30 -9.70
CA ALA A 454 -9.57 24.66 -10.78
C ALA A 454 -9.72 25.56 -12.01
N ASP A 455 -10.13 26.82 -11.82
CA ASP A 455 -10.25 27.78 -12.92
C ASP A 455 -8.92 28.02 -13.63
N THR A 456 -7.83 28.16 -12.89
CA THR A 456 -6.49 28.38 -13.47
C THR A 456 -5.99 27.13 -14.20
N VAL A 457 -6.29 25.94 -13.69
CA VAL A 457 -6.00 24.67 -14.37
C VAL A 457 -6.75 24.60 -15.70
N HIS A 458 -8.04 24.94 -15.72
CA HIS A 458 -8.84 25.00 -16.95
C HIS A 458 -8.37 26.07 -17.93
N GLU A 459 -7.94 27.25 -17.45
CA GLU A 459 -7.34 28.30 -18.28
C GLU A 459 -6.07 27.83 -19.00
N GLN A 460 -5.31 26.90 -18.41
CA GLN A 460 -4.14 26.26 -19.04
C GLN A 460 -4.52 25.15 -20.04
N GLY A 461 -5.79 24.76 -20.11
CA GLY A 461 -6.27 23.58 -20.84
C GLY A 461 -6.01 22.25 -20.11
N GLY A 462 -5.71 22.30 -18.81
CA GLY A 462 -5.53 21.15 -17.95
C GLY A 462 -6.85 20.64 -17.37
N LEU A 463 -6.76 19.62 -16.51
CA LEU A 463 -7.90 18.98 -15.85
C LEU A 463 -7.78 19.05 -14.33
N TYR A 464 -8.85 19.44 -13.67
CA TYR A 464 -8.96 19.47 -12.21
C TYR A 464 -9.69 18.23 -11.71
N GLY A 465 -9.15 17.59 -10.67
CA GLY A 465 -9.80 16.44 -10.06
C GLY A 465 -9.63 16.38 -8.55
N PHE A 466 -10.49 15.56 -7.95
CA PHE A 466 -10.46 15.26 -6.53
C PHE A 466 -9.66 13.99 -6.28
N ALA A 467 -8.72 14.07 -5.36
CA ALA A 467 -7.92 12.93 -5.00
C ALA A 467 -8.58 12.07 -3.90
N HIS A 468 -8.21 10.79 -3.81
CA HIS A 468 -8.58 9.86 -2.73
C HIS A 468 -10.09 9.68 -2.45
N LEU A 469 -10.96 9.83 -3.46
CA LEU A 469 -12.40 9.57 -3.32
C LEU A 469 -12.66 8.13 -2.86
N ALA A 470 -11.83 7.21 -3.33
CA ALA A 470 -11.82 5.79 -2.98
C ALA A 470 -11.95 5.55 -1.45
N GLY A 471 -11.20 6.30 -0.64
CA GLY A 471 -11.24 6.19 0.81
C GLY A 471 -12.07 7.26 1.52
N SER A 472 -12.71 8.18 0.79
CA SER A 472 -13.35 9.39 1.35
C SER A 472 -12.41 10.15 2.30
N LEU A 473 -11.12 10.23 1.95
CA LEU A 473 -10.08 10.77 2.83
C LEU A 473 -10.06 12.30 2.83
N PHE A 474 -9.33 12.87 3.80
CA PHE A 474 -8.99 14.30 3.88
C PHE A 474 -10.19 15.26 3.76
N ASN A 475 -11.37 14.81 4.24
CA ASN A 475 -12.64 15.54 4.17
C ASN A 475 -13.10 15.89 2.76
N ILE A 476 -12.74 15.11 1.74
CA ILE A 476 -12.98 15.43 0.32
C ILE A 476 -14.42 15.84 -0.02
N ARG A 477 -15.41 15.33 0.73
CA ARG A 477 -16.83 15.71 0.61
C ARG A 477 -17.07 17.22 0.80
N ARG A 478 -16.24 17.91 1.59
CA ARG A 478 -16.27 19.36 1.78
C ARG A 478 -15.84 20.10 0.52
N ASP A 479 -14.70 19.73 -0.07
CA ASP A 479 -14.23 20.32 -1.33
C ASP A 479 -15.24 20.06 -2.46
N MET A 480 -15.74 18.83 -2.56
CA MET A 480 -16.79 18.51 -3.54
C MET A 480 -18.06 19.36 -3.33
N THR A 481 -18.45 19.64 -2.09
CA THR A 481 -19.60 20.52 -1.78
C THR A 481 -19.37 21.96 -2.25
N LEU A 482 -18.14 22.46 -2.15
CA LEU A 482 -17.80 23.81 -2.58
C LEU A 482 -17.63 23.94 -4.10
N LEU A 483 -17.27 22.86 -4.80
CA LEU A 483 -16.87 22.94 -6.21
C LEU A 483 -17.86 22.34 -7.21
N MET A 484 -18.58 21.27 -6.81
CA MET A 484 -19.42 20.54 -7.76
C MET A 484 -20.67 21.31 -8.17
N HIS A 485 -21.18 22.21 -7.32
CA HIS A 485 -22.37 22.99 -7.65
C HIS A 485 -22.20 23.85 -8.92
N ASN A 486 -20.95 24.23 -9.23
CA ASN A 486 -20.56 24.97 -10.43
C ASN A 486 -19.82 24.09 -11.46
N GLN A 487 -19.79 22.76 -11.32
CA GLN A 487 -19.09 21.83 -12.22
C GLN A 487 -17.61 22.18 -12.41
N LYS A 488 -16.91 22.54 -11.32
CA LYS A 488 -15.49 22.94 -11.36
C LYS A 488 -14.52 21.75 -11.49
N ALA A 489 -14.98 20.53 -11.25
CA ALA A 489 -14.13 19.33 -11.34
C ALA A 489 -14.48 18.46 -12.54
N ASP A 490 -13.44 17.89 -13.14
CA ASP A 490 -13.52 17.02 -14.31
C ASP A 490 -13.54 15.54 -13.91
N PHE A 491 -12.78 15.15 -12.88
CA PHE A 491 -12.64 13.76 -12.46
C PHE A 491 -12.51 13.57 -10.93
N GLY A 492 -12.64 12.32 -10.47
CA GLY A 492 -12.33 11.93 -9.11
C GLY A 492 -11.75 10.52 -9.02
N GLU A 493 -10.75 10.34 -8.16
CA GLU A 493 -10.06 9.05 -7.95
C GLU A 493 -10.93 8.07 -7.15
N VAL A 494 -11.81 7.34 -7.83
CA VAL A 494 -12.76 6.41 -7.20
C VAL A 494 -12.14 5.06 -6.87
N LEU A 495 -10.99 4.72 -7.45
CA LEU A 495 -10.25 3.48 -7.19
C LEU A 495 -8.80 3.79 -6.81
N GLN A 496 -8.40 3.35 -5.62
CA GLN A 496 -7.06 3.52 -5.07
C GLN A 496 -6.81 2.42 -4.02
N ASN A 497 -5.59 1.89 -3.89
CA ASN A 497 -5.26 0.89 -2.86
C ASN A 497 -6.22 -0.33 -2.84
N ASN A 498 -6.56 -0.91 -4.01
CA ASN A 498 -7.59 -1.98 -4.16
C ASN A 498 -8.97 -1.64 -3.59
N THR A 499 -9.27 -0.36 -3.37
CA THR A 499 -10.52 0.09 -2.78
C THR A 499 -11.29 0.91 -3.79
N LEU A 500 -12.47 0.42 -4.18
CA LEU A 500 -13.41 1.16 -5.03
C LEU A 500 -14.42 1.92 -4.15
N GLY A 501 -14.17 3.21 -3.94
CA GLY A 501 -15.02 4.11 -3.17
C GLY A 501 -16.03 4.85 -4.04
N THR A 502 -17.21 4.26 -4.20
CA THR A 502 -18.29 4.85 -5.02
C THR A 502 -19.22 5.78 -4.26
N GLU A 503 -19.18 5.79 -2.92
CA GLU A 503 -20.17 6.53 -2.14
C GLU A 503 -20.14 8.05 -2.36
N PRO A 504 -19.03 8.78 -2.11
CA PRO A 504 -18.99 10.22 -2.40
C PRO A 504 -19.21 10.50 -3.89
N TYR A 505 -18.67 9.65 -4.78
CA TYR A 505 -18.87 9.76 -6.21
C TYR A 505 -20.36 9.75 -6.60
N TYR A 506 -21.10 8.75 -6.12
CA TYR A 506 -22.51 8.54 -6.42
C TYR A 506 -23.42 9.61 -5.83
N GLU A 507 -23.09 10.17 -4.66
CA GLU A 507 -23.86 11.28 -4.10
C GLU A 507 -23.90 12.49 -5.03
N PHE A 508 -22.76 12.87 -5.59
CA PHE A 508 -22.72 14.03 -6.49
C PHE A 508 -23.31 13.70 -7.87
N LEU A 509 -23.14 12.47 -8.37
CA LEU A 509 -23.89 12.02 -9.56
C LEU A 509 -25.41 12.07 -9.33
N ASP A 510 -25.87 11.66 -8.16
CA ASP A 510 -27.28 11.68 -7.76
C ASP A 510 -27.84 13.09 -7.53
N LEU A 511 -26.99 14.09 -7.26
CA LEU A 511 -27.36 15.52 -7.31
C LEU A 511 -27.45 16.05 -8.76
N GLY A 512 -27.12 15.21 -9.75
CA GLY A 512 -27.12 15.57 -11.16
C GLY A 512 -25.87 16.32 -11.59
N PHE A 513 -24.73 16.07 -10.95
CA PHE A 513 -23.42 16.55 -11.39
C PHE A 513 -22.68 15.48 -12.19
N LYS A 514 -21.81 15.88 -13.11
CA LYS A 514 -21.00 14.94 -13.89
C LYS A 514 -19.59 14.92 -13.35
N LEU A 515 -18.98 13.75 -13.34
CA LEU A 515 -17.61 13.56 -12.88
C LEU A 515 -17.04 12.29 -13.52
N THR A 516 -15.88 12.40 -14.16
CA THR A 516 -15.16 11.24 -14.72
C THR A 516 -14.61 10.36 -13.59
N ALA A 517 -14.80 9.06 -13.70
CA ALA A 517 -14.16 8.09 -12.81
C ALA A 517 -12.68 7.93 -13.19
N SER A 518 -11.80 8.07 -12.20
CA SER A 518 -10.36 7.91 -12.33
C SER A 518 -9.75 7.04 -11.24
N ALA A 519 -8.48 6.68 -11.40
CA ALA A 519 -7.72 5.84 -10.49
C ALA A 519 -6.23 6.15 -10.57
N GLY A 520 -5.61 6.30 -9.40
CA GLY A 520 -4.20 6.60 -9.25
C GLY A 520 -3.60 5.85 -8.07
N SER A 521 -2.31 5.55 -8.15
CA SER A 521 -1.62 4.72 -7.15
C SER A 521 -1.23 5.47 -5.88
N ASP A 522 -1.07 6.79 -5.96
CA ASP A 522 -0.54 7.67 -4.90
C ASP A 522 0.82 7.16 -4.36
N VAL A 523 1.60 6.50 -5.21
CA VAL A 523 2.94 6.06 -4.83
C VAL A 523 3.79 7.28 -4.46
N PRO A 524 4.59 7.28 -3.37
CA PRO A 524 4.91 6.15 -2.48
C PRO A 524 4.01 6.01 -1.24
N TYR A 525 3.02 6.87 -1.04
CA TYR A 525 2.16 6.86 0.16
C TYR A 525 1.04 5.81 0.08
N GLY A 526 0.49 5.63 -1.12
CA GLY A 526 -0.50 4.64 -1.47
C GLY A 526 0.13 3.28 -1.74
N SER A 527 0.13 2.86 -3.00
CA SER A 527 0.52 1.51 -3.42
C SER A 527 1.72 1.54 -4.37
N SER A 528 1.67 0.81 -5.49
CA SER A 528 2.71 0.79 -6.51
C SER A 528 2.16 1.37 -7.80
N LEU A 529 3.00 2.06 -8.58
CA LEU A 529 2.63 2.61 -9.88
C LEU A 529 1.84 1.58 -10.70
N GLY A 530 0.66 2.00 -11.20
CA GLY A 530 -0.15 1.22 -12.13
C GLY A 530 -0.93 0.03 -11.55
N ASP A 531 -0.85 -0.25 -10.24
CA ASP A 531 -1.59 -1.37 -9.66
C ASP A 531 -3.12 -1.18 -9.70
N VAL A 532 -3.56 0.06 -9.52
CA VAL A 532 -4.82 0.59 -10.01
C VAL A 532 -4.55 1.45 -11.25
N ARG A 533 -5.49 1.50 -12.18
CA ARG A 533 -5.33 2.30 -13.39
C ARG A 533 -6.67 2.71 -13.97
N VAL A 534 -6.61 3.75 -14.80
CA VAL A 534 -7.73 4.22 -15.62
C VAL A 534 -7.40 3.99 -17.10
N TYR A 535 -8.30 3.37 -17.84
CA TYR A 535 -8.20 3.28 -19.30
C TYR A 535 -9.01 4.40 -19.93
N ALA A 536 -8.45 5.08 -20.93
CA ALA A 536 -9.15 6.06 -21.76
C ALA A 536 -9.33 5.53 -23.19
N TYR A 537 -10.53 5.68 -23.75
CA TYR A 537 -10.86 5.18 -25.08
C TYR A 537 -10.62 6.22 -26.19
N LEU A 538 -9.57 6.00 -26.98
CA LEU A 538 -9.20 6.77 -28.16
C LEU A 538 -9.88 6.22 -29.44
N GLY A 539 -10.34 4.97 -29.42
CA GLY A 539 -10.88 4.31 -30.61
C GLY A 539 -9.80 4.07 -31.65
N GLU A 540 -9.98 4.61 -32.86
CA GLU A 540 -9.03 4.48 -33.98
C GLU A 540 -8.00 5.63 -34.02
N GLU A 541 -8.06 6.59 -33.10
CA GLU A 541 -7.10 7.70 -33.04
C GLU A 541 -5.71 7.20 -32.60
N GLU A 542 -4.65 7.70 -33.25
CA GLU A 542 -3.27 7.35 -32.91
C GLU A 542 -2.93 7.79 -31.48
N PHE A 543 -2.17 6.97 -30.76
CA PHE A 543 -1.80 7.28 -29.40
C PHE A 543 -0.95 8.54 -29.28
N SER A 544 -1.43 9.44 -28.42
CA SER A 544 -0.66 10.55 -27.88
C SER A 544 -1.21 10.90 -26.49
N ALA A 545 -0.38 11.54 -25.67
CA ALA A 545 -0.84 12.04 -24.37
C ALA A 545 -2.01 13.02 -24.53
N ASP A 546 -2.05 13.84 -25.59
CA ASP A 546 -3.15 14.77 -25.83
C ASP A 546 -4.45 14.04 -26.20
N ALA A 547 -4.39 13.01 -27.05
CA ALA A 547 -5.54 12.16 -27.36
C ALA A 547 -6.06 11.42 -26.12
N TRP A 548 -5.16 10.99 -25.24
CA TRP A 548 -5.49 10.40 -23.95
C TRP A 548 -6.22 11.38 -23.04
N PHE A 549 -5.67 12.59 -22.80
CA PHE A 549 -6.32 13.61 -21.98
C PHE A 549 -7.67 14.07 -22.56
N ASN A 550 -7.79 14.16 -23.88
CA ASN A 550 -9.07 14.49 -24.53
C ASN A 550 -10.13 13.42 -24.27
N SER A 551 -9.76 12.15 -24.33
CA SER A 551 -10.67 11.02 -24.08
C SER A 551 -11.04 10.94 -22.59
N PHE A 552 -10.06 11.16 -21.72
CA PHE A 552 -10.25 11.24 -20.28
C PHE A 552 -11.19 12.39 -19.88
N TRP A 553 -10.99 13.59 -20.43
CA TRP A 553 -11.88 14.75 -20.21
C TRP A 553 -13.33 14.48 -20.65
N ARG A 554 -13.52 13.75 -21.75
CA ARG A 554 -14.85 13.33 -22.22
C ARG A 554 -15.50 12.28 -21.31
N GLY A 555 -14.77 11.73 -20.34
CA GLY A 555 -15.24 10.67 -19.46
C GLY A 555 -15.32 9.31 -20.14
N ARG A 556 -14.60 9.10 -21.25
CA ARG A 556 -14.54 7.81 -21.94
C ARG A 556 -13.59 6.86 -21.23
N THR A 557 -13.89 6.59 -19.97
CA THR A 557 -13.00 5.88 -19.05
C THR A 557 -13.67 4.73 -18.33
N PHE A 558 -12.85 3.76 -17.97
CA PHE A 558 -13.13 2.85 -16.87
C PHE A 558 -11.88 2.69 -16.02
N VAL A 559 -12.07 2.45 -14.72
CA VAL A 559 -11.01 2.20 -13.75
C VAL A 559 -10.97 0.72 -13.41
N THR A 560 -9.79 0.19 -13.12
CA THR A 560 -9.61 -1.22 -12.78
C THR A 560 -8.31 -1.49 -12.03
N ASN A 561 -8.28 -2.59 -11.30
CA ASN A 561 -7.05 -3.26 -10.86
C ASN A 561 -7.01 -4.75 -11.27
N GLY A 562 -7.84 -5.16 -12.23
CA GLY A 562 -7.86 -6.51 -12.79
C GLY A 562 -8.90 -6.68 -13.92
N PRO A 563 -10.22 -6.63 -13.62
CA PRO A 563 -11.26 -6.88 -14.61
C PRO A 563 -11.32 -5.79 -15.68
N MET A 564 -11.57 -6.16 -16.92
CA MET A 564 -11.74 -5.26 -18.06
C MET A 564 -13.22 -5.11 -18.41
N ILE A 565 -13.60 -3.96 -18.98
CA ILE A 565 -14.99 -3.62 -19.29
C ILE A 565 -15.08 -3.03 -20.70
N ASP A 566 -16.05 -3.50 -21.49
CA ASP A 566 -16.61 -2.81 -22.65
C ASP A 566 -18.12 -2.65 -22.40
N PHE A 567 -18.56 -1.40 -22.26
CA PHE A 567 -19.93 -1.05 -21.89
C PHE A 567 -20.48 -0.02 -22.86
N ARG A 568 -21.68 -0.28 -23.39
CA ARG A 568 -22.39 0.60 -24.31
C ARG A 568 -23.88 0.66 -24.04
N ILE A 569 -24.49 1.80 -24.36
CA ILE A 569 -25.95 1.93 -24.53
C ILE A 569 -26.22 2.40 -25.95
N GLY A 570 -26.76 1.52 -26.79
CA GLY A 570 -26.72 1.70 -28.24
C GLY A 570 -25.26 1.81 -28.71
N GLU A 571 -24.90 3.00 -29.20
CA GLU A 571 -23.53 3.36 -29.62
C GLU A 571 -22.81 4.29 -28.64
N ALA A 572 -23.51 4.75 -27.59
CA ALA A 572 -22.92 5.64 -26.57
C ALA A 572 -21.93 4.88 -25.69
N LEU A 573 -20.81 5.54 -25.39
CA LEU A 573 -19.74 5.08 -24.51
C LEU A 573 -19.82 5.76 -23.13
N PRO A 574 -19.11 5.26 -22.11
CA PRO A 574 -18.86 5.99 -20.86
C PRO A 574 -18.56 7.48 -21.10
N GLY A 575 -19.19 8.36 -20.32
CA GLY A 575 -19.08 9.81 -20.45
C GLY A 575 -20.04 10.46 -21.47
N ASP A 576 -20.52 9.70 -22.47
CA ASP A 576 -21.43 10.23 -23.48
C ASP A 576 -22.83 10.55 -22.90
N LYS A 577 -23.63 11.25 -23.72
CA LYS A 577 -24.99 11.64 -23.39
C LYS A 577 -25.97 11.06 -24.40
N ILE A 578 -27.10 10.56 -23.93
CA ILE A 578 -28.23 10.11 -24.76
C ILE A 578 -29.41 11.00 -24.47
N ASP A 579 -30.01 11.58 -25.51
CA ASP A 579 -31.22 12.39 -25.40
C ASP A 579 -32.45 11.50 -25.60
N ILE A 580 -33.44 11.67 -24.73
CA ILE A 580 -34.76 11.05 -24.83
C ILE A 580 -35.85 12.13 -24.83
N GLU A 581 -36.93 11.91 -25.56
CA GLU A 581 -38.05 12.87 -25.65
C GLU A 581 -39.15 12.56 -24.61
N GLY A 582 -39.24 11.30 -24.18
CA GLY A 582 -40.23 10.82 -23.24
C GLY A 582 -39.81 9.49 -22.62
N GLU A 583 -40.79 8.66 -22.25
CA GLU A 583 -40.52 7.31 -21.79
C GLU A 583 -39.92 6.47 -22.91
N GLU A 584 -38.69 5.99 -22.70
CA GLU A 584 -37.96 5.20 -23.67
C GLU A 584 -37.29 3.99 -23.00
N THR A 585 -37.11 2.94 -23.79
CA THR A 585 -36.35 1.75 -23.40
C THR A 585 -35.10 1.65 -24.26
N LEU A 586 -33.95 1.92 -23.66
CA LEU A 586 -32.66 1.83 -24.32
C LEU A 586 -32.08 0.42 -24.19
N THR A 587 -31.24 0.02 -25.14
CA THR A 587 -30.56 -1.28 -25.11
C THR A 587 -29.11 -1.11 -24.69
N GLY A 588 -28.74 -1.76 -23.60
CA GLY A 588 -27.37 -1.82 -23.10
C GLY A 588 -26.68 -3.11 -23.52
N ARG A 589 -25.37 -3.04 -23.75
CA ARG A 589 -24.46 -4.17 -23.97
C ARG A 589 -23.28 -4.05 -23.02
N LEU A 590 -22.94 -5.13 -22.35
CA LEU A 590 -21.78 -5.24 -21.49
C LEU A 590 -21.01 -6.50 -21.84
N THR A 591 -19.70 -6.34 -22.02
CA THR A 591 -18.72 -7.42 -21.98
C THR A 591 -17.74 -7.11 -20.84
N ALA A 592 -17.71 -7.95 -19.82
CA ALA A 592 -16.69 -7.91 -18.77
C ALA A 592 -15.79 -9.14 -18.91
N TRP A 593 -14.48 -8.98 -18.78
CA TRP A 593 -13.55 -10.11 -18.84
C TRP A 593 -12.33 -9.91 -17.93
N GLY A 594 -11.64 -10.99 -17.58
CA GLY A 594 -10.47 -10.97 -16.71
C GLY A 594 -9.72 -12.29 -16.76
N PHE A 595 -8.57 -12.37 -16.09
CA PHE A 595 -7.74 -13.57 -16.13
C PHE A 595 -8.39 -14.70 -15.29
N PRO A 596 -8.50 -15.94 -15.80
CA PRO A 596 -9.08 -17.06 -15.07
C PRO A 596 -8.53 -17.22 -13.65
N GLU A 597 -9.39 -17.66 -12.74
CA GLU A 597 -9.10 -17.92 -11.32
C GLU A 597 -8.69 -16.71 -10.46
N THR A 598 -8.47 -15.56 -11.09
CA THR A 598 -8.07 -14.30 -10.42
C THR A 598 -9.06 -13.18 -10.74
N SER A 599 -8.74 -12.31 -11.69
CA SER A 599 -9.54 -11.13 -12.03
C SER A 599 -10.73 -11.41 -12.94
N ALA A 600 -10.94 -12.68 -13.35
CA ALA A 600 -12.15 -13.11 -14.05
C ALA A 600 -13.42 -12.62 -13.32
N PRO A 601 -14.42 -12.10 -14.06
CA PRO A 601 -15.56 -11.43 -13.45
C PRO A 601 -16.43 -12.44 -12.68
N ARG A 602 -16.47 -12.29 -11.36
CA ARG A 602 -17.39 -13.02 -10.48
C ARG A 602 -18.76 -12.38 -10.47
N LYS A 603 -18.81 -11.05 -10.39
CA LYS A 603 -20.06 -10.28 -10.30
C LYS A 603 -19.98 -9.07 -11.22
N VAL A 604 -21.04 -8.86 -12.00
CA VAL A 604 -21.28 -7.63 -12.76
C VAL A 604 -22.57 -6.97 -12.28
N GLU A 605 -22.54 -5.65 -12.12
CA GLU A 605 -23.66 -4.85 -11.64
C GLU A 605 -23.89 -3.67 -12.58
N ILE A 606 -25.11 -3.58 -13.15
CA ILE A 606 -25.58 -2.40 -13.87
C ILE A 606 -26.27 -1.48 -12.86
N ILE A 607 -25.77 -0.26 -12.74
CA ILE A 607 -26.16 0.71 -11.73
C ILE A 607 -26.85 1.87 -12.43
N GLN A 608 -28.09 2.18 -12.06
CA GLN A 608 -28.82 3.37 -12.49
C GLN A 608 -29.17 4.19 -11.26
N ASN A 609 -28.72 5.46 -11.20
CA ASN A 609 -28.98 6.35 -10.07
C ASN A 609 -28.71 5.67 -8.71
N SER A 610 -27.49 5.18 -8.51
CA SER A 610 -27.03 4.48 -7.30
C SER A 610 -27.74 3.17 -6.94
N LYS A 611 -28.62 2.66 -7.80
CA LYS A 611 -29.32 1.40 -7.60
C LYS A 611 -28.87 0.37 -8.62
N THR A 612 -28.50 -0.83 -8.15
CA THR A 612 -28.28 -1.97 -9.04
C THR A 612 -29.61 -2.39 -9.65
N ILE A 613 -29.77 -2.17 -10.96
CA ILE A 613 -30.99 -2.54 -11.71
C ILE A 613 -30.90 -3.95 -12.30
N LEU A 614 -29.68 -4.43 -12.50
CA LEU A 614 -29.40 -5.76 -13.00
C LEU A 614 -28.06 -6.22 -12.43
N GLN A 615 -27.97 -7.49 -12.05
CA GLN A 615 -26.72 -8.13 -11.67
C GLN A 615 -26.64 -9.52 -12.28
N ASN A 616 -25.42 -9.96 -12.59
CA ASN A 616 -25.12 -11.33 -13.00
C ASN A 616 -23.91 -11.80 -12.20
N GLU A 617 -23.94 -13.06 -11.76
CA GLU A 617 -22.89 -13.68 -10.95
C GLU A 617 -22.47 -15.00 -11.59
N SER A 618 -21.16 -15.27 -11.58
CA SER A 618 -20.56 -16.55 -11.92
C SER A 618 -19.79 -17.06 -10.71
N GLU A 619 -20.05 -18.30 -10.30
CA GLU A 619 -19.21 -19.01 -9.31
C GLU A 619 -18.10 -19.82 -9.98
N ASP A 620 -18.11 -19.90 -11.31
CA ASP A 620 -17.08 -20.58 -12.10
C ASP A 620 -15.96 -19.59 -12.44
N SER A 621 -14.89 -19.65 -11.65
CA SER A 621 -13.72 -18.77 -11.80
C SER A 621 -12.89 -19.07 -13.05
N THR A 622 -13.14 -20.18 -13.75
CA THR A 622 -12.44 -20.52 -15.00
C THR A 622 -13.04 -19.82 -16.22
N LYS A 623 -14.26 -19.28 -16.09
CA LYS A 623 -14.88 -18.44 -17.12
C LYS A 623 -14.32 -17.03 -17.04
N ASP A 624 -13.50 -16.71 -18.02
CA ASP A 624 -12.82 -15.43 -18.16
C ASP A 624 -13.76 -14.26 -18.51
N LYS A 625 -15.03 -14.53 -18.89
CA LYS A 625 -15.91 -13.54 -19.51
C LYS A 625 -17.38 -13.66 -19.10
N ILE A 626 -18.04 -12.51 -18.96
CA ILE A 626 -19.50 -12.35 -18.89
C ILE A 626 -19.96 -11.38 -19.98
N ASP A 627 -20.85 -11.85 -20.85
CA ASP A 627 -21.57 -11.04 -21.84
C ASP A 627 -23.02 -10.85 -21.41
N LEU A 628 -23.52 -9.62 -21.50
CA LEU A 628 -24.86 -9.25 -21.04
C LEU A 628 -25.50 -8.21 -21.96
N ASP A 629 -26.63 -8.58 -22.55
CA ASP A 629 -27.57 -7.64 -23.16
C ASP A 629 -28.65 -7.29 -22.15
N PHE A 630 -29.00 -6.02 -22.03
CA PHE A 630 -30.01 -5.56 -21.07
C PHE A 630 -30.82 -4.37 -21.57
N LYS A 631 -31.89 -4.06 -20.84
CA LYS A 631 -32.78 -2.94 -21.13
C LYS A 631 -32.69 -1.92 -20.00
N ILE A 632 -32.66 -0.65 -20.38
CA ILE A 632 -32.67 0.48 -19.46
C ILE A 632 -33.96 1.24 -19.72
N HIS A 633 -34.84 1.22 -18.73
CA HIS A 633 -36.06 2.00 -18.77
C HIS A 633 -35.78 3.38 -18.19
N SER A 634 -36.06 4.41 -18.98
CA SER A 634 -35.83 5.79 -18.59
C SER A 634 -37.01 6.63 -19.03
N GLU A 635 -37.72 7.19 -18.07
CA GLU A 635 -38.74 8.22 -18.30
C GLU A 635 -38.16 9.62 -18.14
N PHE A 636 -37.15 9.79 -17.29
CA PHE A 636 -36.51 11.06 -16.99
C PHE A 636 -34.99 10.87 -17.04
N GLY A 637 -34.25 11.98 -16.98
CA GLY A 637 -32.80 11.90 -16.92
C GLY A 637 -32.31 11.00 -15.79
N CYS A 638 -31.27 10.22 -16.07
CA CYS A 638 -30.56 9.37 -15.13
C CYS A 638 -29.11 9.17 -15.59
N TRP A 639 -28.29 8.54 -14.75
CA TRP A 639 -26.96 8.08 -15.13
C TRP A 639 -26.89 6.56 -14.96
N VAL A 640 -26.10 5.91 -15.82
CA VAL A 640 -25.92 4.46 -15.81
C VAL A 640 -24.44 4.12 -15.85
N ALA A 641 -23.98 3.30 -14.91
CA ALA A 641 -22.61 2.82 -14.82
C ALA A 641 -22.58 1.31 -14.60
N VAL A 642 -21.41 0.72 -14.82
CA VAL A 642 -21.11 -0.69 -14.57
C VAL A 642 -20.06 -0.81 -13.47
N LYS A 643 -20.29 -1.74 -12.54
CA LYS A 643 -19.29 -2.23 -11.59
C LYS A 643 -19.03 -3.71 -11.83
N VAL A 644 -17.76 -4.11 -11.73
CA VAL A 644 -17.34 -5.52 -11.82
C VAL A 644 -16.51 -5.86 -10.59
N THR A 645 -16.73 -7.06 -10.04
CA THR A 645 -15.89 -7.65 -9.00
C THR A 645 -15.33 -8.97 -9.54
N GLY A 646 -14.01 -9.14 -9.51
CA GLY A 646 -13.30 -10.36 -9.86
C GLY A 646 -13.40 -11.44 -8.78
N HIS A 647 -13.02 -12.68 -9.11
CA HIS A 647 -13.04 -13.80 -8.16
C HIS A 647 -12.06 -13.62 -7.01
N ASP A 648 -10.92 -12.97 -7.26
CA ASP A 648 -9.91 -12.63 -6.25
C ASP A 648 -10.24 -11.37 -5.43
N GLY A 649 -11.32 -10.66 -5.76
CA GLY A 649 -11.71 -9.41 -5.10
C GLY A 649 -11.19 -8.14 -5.78
N THR A 650 -10.50 -8.25 -6.92
CA THR A 650 -10.24 -7.10 -7.80
C THR A 650 -11.55 -6.47 -8.28
N VAL A 651 -11.50 -5.22 -8.71
CA VAL A 651 -12.68 -4.42 -9.02
C VAL A 651 -12.46 -3.53 -10.24
N ALA A 652 -13.55 -3.23 -10.93
CA ALA A 652 -13.57 -2.25 -12.02
C ALA A 652 -14.87 -1.44 -12.01
N HIS A 653 -14.80 -0.21 -12.52
CA HIS A 653 -15.95 0.71 -12.58
C HIS A 653 -15.85 1.64 -13.79
N THR A 654 -16.98 1.96 -14.42
CA THR A 654 -17.03 2.86 -15.60
C THR A 654 -17.45 4.26 -15.21
N THR A 655 -16.93 5.28 -15.90
CA THR A 655 -17.63 6.57 -15.92
C THR A 655 -19.07 6.37 -16.44
N PRO A 656 -20.09 7.03 -15.86
CA PRO A 656 -21.46 6.84 -16.28
C PRO A 656 -21.72 7.28 -17.73
N ILE A 657 -22.67 6.60 -18.37
CA ILE A 657 -23.40 7.14 -19.52
C ILE A 657 -24.60 7.93 -18.98
N TYR A 658 -24.82 9.13 -19.51
CA TYR A 658 -25.85 10.03 -19.00
C TYR A 658 -27.04 10.10 -19.93
N ILE A 659 -28.23 9.79 -19.43
CA ILE A 659 -29.48 9.95 -20.16
C ILE A 659 -30.09 11.29 -19.79
N ARG A 660 -30.46 12.10 -20.79
CA ARG A 660 -31.00 13.45 -20.63
C ARG A 660 -32.39 13.52 -21.23
N ARG A 661 -33.31 14.09 -20.46
CA ARG A 661 -34.62 14.54 -20.95
C ARG A 661 -34.69 16.05 -20.81
N GLU A 662 -35.07 16.75 -21.88
CA GLU A 662 -35.14 18.20 -21.85
C GLU A 662 -36.06 18.67 -20.70
N GLY A 663 -35.62 19.70 -19.96
CA GLY A 663 -36.34 20.21 -18.80
C GLY A 663 -36.16 19.43 -17.49
N PHE A 664 -35.48 18.27 -17.50
CA PHE A 664 -35.23 17.47 -16.30
C PHE A 664 -33.72 17.25 -16.07
N ARG A 665 -33.29 17.31 -14.81
CA ARG A 665 -31.94 16.87 -14.43
C ARG A 665 -31.89 15.35 -14.27
N PHE A 666 -30.68 14.79 -14.38
CA PHE A 666 -30.42 13.37 -14.22
C PHE A 666 -30.19 12.95 -12.76
N TRP A 667 -30.69 13.73 -11.79
CA TRP A 667 -30.58 13.40 -10.37
C TRP A 667 -31.40 12.16 -9.99
N ASN A 668 -31.05 11.59 -8.84
CA ASN A 668 -31.78 10.50 -8.23
C ASN A 668 -32.99 11.04 -7.45
N PRO A 669 -34.24 10.79 -7.89
CA PRO A 669 -35.42 11.32 -7.21
C PRO A 669 -35.63 10.77 -5.80
N GLU A 670 -35.07 9.59 -5.47
CA GLU A 670 -35.18 8.98 -4.14
C GLU A 670 -34.20 9.58 -3.13
N ARG A 671 -33.10 10.19 -3.58
CA ARG A 671 -32.00 10.66 -2.72
C ARG A 671 -31.79 12.17 -2.73
N ILE A 672 -32.28 12.87 -3.76
CA ILE A 672 -32.00 14.30 -3.98
C ILE A 672 -32.29 15.17 -2.74
N GLU A 673 -33.40 14.95 -2.03
CA GLU A 673 -33.77 15.75 -0.86
C GLU A 673 -32.77 15.58 0.29
N SER A 674 -32.45 14.33 0.67
CA SER A 674 -31.48 14.05 1.73
C SER A 674 -30.08 14.53 1.36
N LEU A 675 -29.68 14.37 0.08
CA LEU A 675 -28.38 14.82 -0.38
C LEU A 675 -28.25 16.34 -0.36
N LEU A 676 -29.30 17.08 -0.70
CA LEU A 676 -29.32 18.54 -0.56
C LEU A 676 -29.21 18.95 0.90
N GLU A 677 -29.92 18.27 1.81
CA GLU A 677 -29.79 18.49 3.26
C GLU A 677 -28.36 18.22 3.75
N ASP A 678 -27.72 17.16 3.25
CA ASP A 678 -26.32 16.85 3.58
C ASP A 678 -25.35 17.92 3.06
N ARG A 679 -25.61 18.54 1.90
CA ARG A 679 -24.81 19.68 1.41
C ARG A 679 -24.98 20.90 2.31
N PHE A 680 -26.21 21.23 2.73
CA PHE A 680 -26.42 22.33 3.70
C PHE A 680 -25.72 22.06 5.03
N ARG A 681 -25.82 20.83 5.55
CA ARG A 681 -25.11 20.43 6.79
C ARG A 681 -23.60 20.57 6.63
N SER A 682 -23.04 20.13 5.50
CA SER A 682 -21.61 20.27 5.24
C SER A 682 -21.15 21.73 5.21
N LEU A 683 -21.96 22.64 4.64
CA LEU A 683 -21.69 24.08 4.65
C LEU A 683 -21.75 24.66 6.08
N GLU A 684 -22.75 24.27 6.87
CA GLU A 684 -22.87 24.67 8.28
C GLU A 684 -21.71 24.17 9.15
N GLU A 685 -21.25 22.94 8.92
CA GLU A 685 -20.07 22.39 9.60
C GLU A 685 -18.82 23.21 9.29
N MET A 686 -18.61 23.61 8.03
CA MET A 686 -17.47 24.44 7.64
C MET A 686 -17.54 25.85 8.26
N GLU A 687 -18.73 26.46 8.34
CA GLU A 687 -18.92 27.71 9.09
C GLU A 687 -18.64 27.55 10.58
N GLY A 688 -19.06 26.43 11.17
CA GLY A 688 -18.79 26.08 12.57
C GLY A 688 -17.30 25.94 12.87
N ILE A 689 -16.53 25.33 11.96
CA ILE A 689 -15.06 25.24 12.07
C ILE A 689 -14.45 26.64 12.09
N LEU A 690 -14.84 27.52 11.17
CA LEU A 690 -14.36 28.91 11.15
C LEU A 690 -14.70 29.64 12.45
N ALA A 691 -15.95 29.55 12.90
CA ALA A 691 -16.41 30.22 14.12
C ALA A 691 -15.67 29.72 15.37
N ASN A 692 -15.32 28.43 15.42
CA ASN A 692 -14.53 27.88 16.50
C ASN A 692 -13.08 28.39 16.46
N LEU A 693 -12.46 28.44 15.27
CA LEU A 693 -11.12 29.01 15.11
C LEU A 693 -11.08 30.49 15.51
N GLU A 694 -12.07 31.28 15.13
CA GLU A 694 -12.20 32.68 15.55
C GLU A 694 -12.27 32.83 17.07
N ARG A 695 -13.10 32.01 17.73
CA ARG A 695 -13.21 32.02 19.19
C ARG A 695 -11.89 31.65 19.85
N GLN A 696 -11.20 30.61 19.36
CA GLN A 696 -9.89 30.23 19.88
C GLN A 696 -8.84 31.34 19.68
N ARG A 697 -8.92 32.11 18.58
CA ARG A 697 -8.09 33.30 18.36
C ARG A 697 -8.42 34.41 19.35
N GLU A 698 -9.70 34.70 19.58
CA GLU A 698 -10.17 35.72 20.54
C GLU A 698 -9.79 35.37 21.99
N ASP A 699 -9.87 34.08 22.36
CA ASP A 699 -9.47 33.56 23.66
C ASP A 699 -7.94 33.47 23.84
N GLY A 700 -7.15 33.83 22.80
CA GLY A 700 -5.69 33.77 22.82
C GLY A 700 -5.12 32.35 22.85
N LEU A 701 -5.90 31.35 22.46
CA LEU A 701 -5.51 29.93 22.42
C LEU A 701 -4.74 29.55 21.16
N ILE A 702 -4.83 30.36 20.10
CA ILE A 702 -4.07 30.18 18.86
C ILE A 702 -2.76 30.97 18.97
N SER A 703 -1.65 30.23 18.88
CA SER A 703 -0.32 30.84 18.80
C SER A 703 -0.19 31.70 17.54
N GLN A 704 0.47 32.86 17.63
CA GLN A 704 0.84 33.66 16.45
C GLN A 704 1.81 32.93 15.49
N LYS A 705 2.37 31.79 15.92
CA LYS A 705 3.21 30.91 15.10
C LYS A 705 2.45 29.71 14.52
N ASP A 706 1.15 29.62 14.75
CA ASP A 706 0.32 28.60 14.14
C ASP A 706 0.10 28.94 12.66
N ILE A 707 0.90 28.31 11.80
CA ILE A 707 0.89 28.53 10.34
C ILE A 707 -0.46 28.10 9.73
N PHE A 708 -1.09 27.06 10.30
CA PHE A 708 -2.38 26.58 9.83
C PHE A 708 -3.46 27.62 10.10
N ALA A 709 -3.55 28.11 11.34
CA ALA A 709 -4.52 29.13 11.71
C ALA A 709 -4.28 30.45 10.97
N ASP A 710 -3.03 30.90 10.82
CA ASP A 710 -2.69 32.11 10.06
C ASP A 710 -3.20 32.04 8.61
N LYS A 711 -2.91 30.95 7.90
CA LYS A 711 -3.40 30.74 6.53
C LYS A 711 -4.92 30.65 6.46
N MET A 712 -5.55 30.00 7.45
CA MET A 712 -7.00 29.96 7.55
C MET A 712 -7.61 31.37 7.64
N PHE A 713 -7.04 32.23 8.49
CA PHE A 713 -7.52 33.59 8.69
C PHE A 713 -7.28 34.52 7.50
N ARG A 714 -6.20 34.32 6.72
CA ARG A 714 -5.97 35.07 5.49
C ARG A 714 -7.03 34.81 4.43
N GLY A 715 -7.42 33.54 4.27
CA GLY A 715 -8.43 33.11 3.30
C GLY A 715 -9.88 33.21 3.79
N GLU A 716 -10.10 33.57 5.06
CA GLU A 716 -11.39 33.42 5.75
C GLU A 716 -12.55 34.12 5.04
N LYS A 717 -12.36 35.39 4.66
CA LYS A 717 -13.38 36.18 3.98
C LYS A 717 -13.82 35.52 2.67
N LEU A 718 -12.85 35.12 1.85
CA LEU A 718 -13.12 34.48 0.56
C LEU A 718 -13.76 33.11 0.78
N PHE A 719 -13.34 32.36 1.81
CA PHE A 719 -13.92 31.06 2.13
C PHE A 719 -15.40 31.17 2.54
N ARG A 720 -15.76 32.17 3.35
CA ARG A 720 -17.17 32.49 3.68
C ARG A 720 -17.97 32.90 2.45
N GLU A 721 -17.38 33.68 1.54
CA GLU A 721 -18.02 34.04 0.27
C GLU A 721 -18.33 32.78 -0.55
N LYS A 722 -17.41 31.80 -0.60
CA LYS A 722 -17.62 30.52 -1.29
C LYS A 722 -18.67 29.64 -0.65
N ILE A 723 -18.70 29.56 0.68
CA ILE A 723 -19.76 28.87 1.41
C ILE A 723 -21.14 29.47 1.06
N ASN A 724 -21.26 30.81 1.07
CA ASN A 724 -22.51 31.49 0.73
C ASN A 724 -22.93 31.24 -0.74
N GLN A 725 -21.98 31.31 -1.68
CA GLN A 725 -22.24 30.98 -3.09
C GLN A 725 -22.74 29.55 -3.27
N ALA A 726 -22.10 28.59 -2.62
CA ALA A 726 -22.54 27.19 -2.62
C ALA A 726 -23.94 27.04 -2.02
N ARG A 727 -24.22 27.71 -0.89
CA ARG A 727 -25.52 27.70 -0.22
C ARG A 727 -26.63 28.22 -1.13
N GLU A 728 -26.41 29.36 -1.79
CA GLU A 728 -27.36 29.94 -2.75
C GLU A 728 -27.59 29.00 -3.95
N SER A 729 -26.52 28.38 -4.46
CA SER A 729 -26.62 27.42 -5.57
C SER A 729 -27.41 26.17 -5.18
N TYR A 730 -27.16 25.59 -4.01
CA TYR A 730 -27.93 24.44 -3.52
C TYR A 730 -29.39 24.79 -3.22
N GLN A 731 -29.67 26.00 -2.73
CA GLN A 731 -31.05 26.47 -2.60
C GLN A 731 -31.73 26.57 -3.98
N GLY A 732 -31.04 27.09 -5.00
CA GLY A 732 -31.54 27.10 -6.36
C GLY A 732 -31.81 25.68 -6.94
N LEU A 733 -30.97 24.70 -6.59
CA LEU A 733 -31.19 23.30 -6.96
C LEU A 733 -32.39 22.70 -6.22
N LYS A 734 -32.59 23.03 -4.94
CA LYS A 734 -33.79 22.63 -4.18
C LYS A 734 -35.06 23.20 -4.80
N ASP A 735 -35.07 24.49 -5.13
CA ASP A 735 -36.22 25.15 -5.78
C ASP A 735 -36.51 24.55 -7.17
N ARG A 736 -35.47 24.16 -7.90
CA ARG A 736 -35.60 23.45 -9.17
C ARG A 736 -36.16 22.05 -8.97
N TRP A 737 -35.72 21.33 -7.94
CA TRP A 737 -36.22 19.99 -7.63
C TRP A 737 -37.72 20.03 -7.34
N GLU A 738 -38.20 20.97 -6.52
CA GLU A 738 -39.64 21.11 -6.25
C GLU A 738 -40.46 21.33 -7.52
N LYS A 739 -39.94 22.13 -8.46
CA LYS A 739 -40.58 22.34 -9.77
C LYS A 739 -40.58 21.06 -10.62
N GLU A 740 -39.46 20.32 -10.67
CA GLU A 740 -39.38 19.08 -11.43
C GLU A 740 -40.20 17.95 -10.80
N LYS A 741 -40.23 17.84 -9.46
CA LYS A 741 -41.01 16.86 -8.69
C LYS A 741 -42.50 16.93 -9.04
N SER A 742 -43.04 18.14 -9.15
CA SER A 742 -44.44 18.35 -9.57
C SER A 742 -44.76 17.92 -11.01
N LYS A 743 -43.73 17.79 -11.88
CA LYS A 743 -43.86 17.34 -13.27
C LYS A 743 -43.57 15.84 -13.44
N ARG A 744 -43.00 15.21 -12.42
CA ARG A 744 -42.70 13.77 -12.38
C ARG A 744 -43.85 12.95 -11.82
N ASN A 745 -44.67 13.58 -10.97
CA ASN A 745 -45.98 13.08 -10.52
C ASN A 745 -47.06 13.46 -11.54
#